data_AF-E2Q1T6-F1
#
_entry.id   AF-E2Q1T6-F1
#
_cell.length_a   1.000
_cell.length_b   1.000
_cell.length_c   1.000
_cell.angle_alpha   90.00
_cell.angle_beta   90.00
_cell.angle_gamma   90.00
#
_symmetry.space_group_name_H-M   'P 1'
#
loop_
_entity.id
_entity.type
_entity.pdbx_description
1 polymer ?
#
loop_
_entity_poly.entity_id
_entity_poly.type
_entity_poly.pdbx_seq_one_letter_code
_entity_poly.pdbx_strand_id
1 'polypeptide(L)'
;MSGGPSAAGGPDGGARGGVSGSDGWYGRSAAGDAHGGYGRMSGGPAAPADGGAGGPGEHGRDPAAGPVPARQAARGNLRARLTSFVGREADMETLRADLRGARLVTLLGPGGSGKTRLSVEVADRLADRTPDGVWMAELAPVDDPDAVAEAVLTALGARQTRLRGAGSEELRAAERHSDDPLDLLTEYCARRRMLLVLDNCEHLVAAAATLAERLLESCPGLTVLATSREPLGIPGELVRPVEPLPAPTALRLLAERGAQARPGFRVEDDPDACAEICRRLDGLPLAIELAAARLRMLAPRQIADRLDDRFRLLTSGSRTALPRQQTLRAVVDWSWELLDGPERAVLRRLSVFAGGCDLTAAEAVCAETAPDGAPGAQDIAELLGSLVDRSLVLAAPVGPGGAMRYRLLETVAEYASTRLDEAGDRPATERRHLVHYRELARTTDPLLRGAGQLAAIEVLGTEYENLRTALRRAVAARDEQEALCMVLGLAWYWHIRDLRAEGRYWTSQVTTLGPDPFALPLTVAPPVHERLLDAPPPMSPELLAEARRGVGLLQLVYMNVVVGQWTDDEHLVRLTRVAQVYRPGLPQTCRPPGFFWFFALVVSGDGDALLEMLDETVGACRRFGNEWELAYALQMRANVLANRSHWAGDAARDADEALAAFTRIGDLWGVAESLSARGEGHERAGRHRQAADDFTVAIGYAEEIGADFQAGVLRARLGGLLLELGEEERGEALLRGALAEYEGTANECTAVARIFLALWLGRTDRVAEARAMIVPLLDQFGSSSLAIFEGMVKGFLAWLDFLDGELEDSLARGREALDLARGPLATMVAPQLASVHLVTIAQTMTRMRPERAMDAARLLGASDARLPEEHLATSYECAAREASEAEVRAVLDDAAYDRAYTEGRALSAEEAADLI
;
A
#
# COMPACT_ATOMS: atom_id res chain seq x y z
N MET A 1 3.99 -9.94 59.85
CA MET A 1 4.19 -11.06 60.80
C MET A 1 3.25 -12.18 60.41
N SER A 2 3.81 -13.34 60.07
CA SER A 2 3.29 -14.72 60.22
C SER A 2 1.88 -15.03 59.65
N GLY A 3 1.66 -16.01 58.78
CA GLY A 3 2.46 -17.11 58.23
C GLY A 3 1.53 -18.03 57.40
N GLY A 4 2.08 -18.81 56.47
CA GLY A 4 1.42 -20.02 55.95
C GLY A 4 1.38 -21.13 57.02
N PRO A 5 0.90 -22.36 56.75
CA PRO A 5 1.15 -23.11 55.50
C PRO A 5 0.04 -24.11 55.04
N SER A 6 0.34 -24.84 53.95
CA SER A 6 0.10 -26.28 53.63
C SER A 6 -1.28 -26.93 53.90
N ALA A 7 -1.70 -28.01 53.22
CA ALA A 7 -1.36 -28.74 52.00
C ALA A 7 -2.28 -29.98 51.99
N ALA A 8 -2.61 -30.46 50.79
CA ALA A 8 -2.84 -31.87 50.42
C ALA A 8 -4.00 -32.70 51.03
N GLY A 9 -4.71 -33.39 50.12
CA GLY A 9 -5.25 -34.73 50.37
C GLY A 9 -6.70 -34.97 49.93
N GLY A 10 -6.91 -35.57 48.75
CA GLY A 10 -8.15 -36.30 48.40
C GLY A 10 -8.32 -37.58 49.26
N PRO A 11 -9.28 -38.50 49.00
CA PRO A 11 -9.55 -39.06 47.66
C PRO A 11 -11.01 -39.56 47.38
N ASP A 12 -11.16 -40.21 46.21
CA ASP A 12 -12.12 -41.28 45.82
C ASP A 12 -13.65 -41.02 45.76
N GLY A 13 -14.39 -41.48 44.73
CA GLY A 13 -14.02 -42.28 43.57
C GLY A 13 -15.22 -42.77 42.72
N GLY A 14 -14.95 -43.04 41.43
CA GLY A 14 -15.51 -44.11 40.56
C GLY A 14 -16.88 -43.90 39.87
N ALA A 15 -17.14 -44.39 38.64
CA ALA A 15 -16.35 -45.22 37.72
C ALA A 15 -16.99 -45.36 36.32
N ARG A 16 -16.19 -45.93 35.38
CA ARG A 16 -16.46 -46.63 34.08
C ARG A 16 -16.10 -45.84 32.81
N GLY A 17 -15.25 -46.30 31.89
CA GLY A 17 -14.52 -47.58 31.73
C GLY A 17 -13.46 -47.51 30.60
N GLY A 18 -12.41 -48.34 30.71
CA GLY A 18 -11.29 -48.48 29.74
C GLY A 18 -11.59 -49.48 28.60
N VAL A 19 -10.63 -49.97 27.80
CA VAL A 19 -9.20 -50.24 28.03
C VAL A 19 -8.45 -50.35 26.67
N SER A 20 -7.16 -50.04 26.76
CA SER A 20 -5.97 -50.11 25.88
C SER A 20 -5.72 -51.32 24.96
N GLY A 21 -4.74 -51.16 24.05
CA GLY A 21 -3.75 -52.21 23.79
C GLY A 21 -2.93 -52.07 22.49
N SER A 22 -1.62 -52.02 22.61
CA SER A 22 -0.57 -51.80 21.61
C SER A 22 -0.05 -53.09 20.94
N ASP A 23 0.72 -52.95 19.83
CA ASP A 23 2.06 -53.54 19.57
C ASP A 23 2.33 -53.83 18.07
N GLY A 24 3.59 -53.65 17.66
CA GLY A 24 4.04 -53.61 16.25
C GLY A 24 4.80 -54.84 15.71
N TRP A 25 5.62 -54.57 14.68
CA TRP A 25 6.74 -55.34 14.08
C TRP A 25 6.60 -55.87 12.62
N TYR A 26 7.54 -55.40 11.77
CA TYR A 26 8.28 -56.01 10.63
C TYR A 26 7.60 -56.80 9.48
N GLY A 27 7.94 -56.43 8.22
CA GLY A 27 7.85 -57.31 7.04
C GLY A 27 8.37 -56.67 5.73
N ARG A 28 9.42 -57.25 5.15
CA ARG A 28 10.13 -56.85 3.92
C ARG A 28 9.53 -57.54 2.67
N SER A 29 9.75 -56.90 1.50
CA SER A 29 10.01 -57.48 0.15
C SER A 29 8.94 -57.44 -0.96
N ALA A 30 9.41 -56.88 -2.10
CA ALA A 30 9.30 -57.33 -3.50
C ALA A 30 8.06 -57.00 -4.36
N ALA A 31 8.31 -56.12 -5.35
CA ALA A 31 7.96 -56.12 -6.77
C ALA A 31 6.71 -56.86 -7.32
N GLY A 32 5.98 -56.15 -8.20
CA GLY A 32 5.32 -56.75 -9.38
C GLY A 32 3.82 -56.43 -9.54
N ASP A 33 3.52 -55.63 -10.57
CA ASP A 33 2.36 -55.65 -11.48
C ASP A 33 1.00 -56.20 -10.99
N ALA A 34 -0.07 -55.39 -11.13
CA ALA A 34 -0.98 -55.48 -12.27
C ALA A 34 -2.36 -54.81 -12.01
N HIS A 35 -2.90 -54.29 -13.11
CA HIS A 35 -4.18 -53.61 -13.31
C HIS A 35 -5.46 -54.39 -12.97
N GLY A 36 -6.53 -53.61 -12.75
CA GLY A 36 -7.93 -53.90 -13.12
C GLY A 36 -8.85 -52.79 -12.62
N GLY A 37 -9.67 -52.06 -13.40
CA GLY A 37 -10.17 -52.28 -14.75
C GLY A 37 -11.61 -52.80 -14.74
N TYR A 38 -12.59 -51.89 -14.82
CA TYR A 38 -13.97 -52.10 -15.30
C TYR A 38 -14.29 -50.91 -16.21
N GLY A 39 -14.87 -51.00 -17.41
CA GLY A 39 -15.35 -52.10 -18.23
C GLY A 39 -15.76 -51.54 -19.60
N ARG A 40 -15.67 -52.37 -20.65
CA ARG A 40 -16.02 -52.08 -22.04
C ARG A 40 -17.44 -52.60 -22.33
N MET A 41 -18.18 -51.95 -23.24
CA MET A 41 -18.90 -52.62 -24.32
C MET A 41 -19.19 -51.66 -25.48
N SER A 42 -19.26 -52.24 -26.68
CA SER A 42 -19.06 -51.67 -28.02
C SER A 42 -20.25 -51.94 -28.95
N GLY A 43 -20.38 -51.19 -30.06
CA GLY A 43 -21.09 -51.61 -31.28
C GLY A 43 -21.18 -50.51 -32.35
N GLY A 44 -20.58 -50.72 -33.54
CA GLY A 44 -20.48 -49.78 -34.69
C GLY A 44 -21.75 -49.65 -35.56
N PRO A 45 -21.69 -49.37 -36.89
CA PRO A 45 -20.53 -49.13 -37.78
C PRO A 45 -20.64 -47.85 -38.67
N ALA A 46 -19.52 -47.39 -39.24
CA ALA A 46 -19.52 -46.62 -40.49
C ALA A 46 -18.14 -46.64 -41.20
N ALA A 47 -18.15 -47.02 -42.48
CA ALA A 47 -17.13 -46.83 -43.53
C ALA A 47 -17.92 -46.77 -44.87
N PRO A 48 -17.37 -46.35 -46.05
CA PRO A 48 -15.95 -46.13 -46.41
C PRO A 48 -15.69 -44.77 -47.15
N ALA A 49 -14.47 -44.23 -47.11
CA ALA A 49 -13.38 -44.26 -48.11
C ALA A 49 -13.59 -43.50 -49.44
N ASP A 50 -12.71 -42.51 -49.65
CA ASP A 50 -12.04 -42.13 -50.91
C ASP A 50 -10.78 -41.34 -50.45
N GLY A 51 -9.54 -41.54 -50.91
CA GLY A 51 -9.06 -42.09 -52.18
C GLY A 51 -8.27 -40.99 -52.88
N GLY A 52 -6.95 -40.89 -52.64
CA GLY A 52 -6.12 -39.89 -53.35
C GLY A 52 -4.66 -39.84 -52.90
N ALA A 53 -3.80 -40.59 -53.59
CA ALA A 53 -2.35 -40.57 -53.45
C ALA A 53 -1.71 -39.36 -54.14
N GLY A 54 -0.60 -38.85 -53.60
CA GLY A 54 0.28 -37.94 -54.34
C GLY A 54 1.44 -37.31 -53.55
N GLY A 55 2.64 -37.92 -53.63
CA GLY A 55 3.94 -37.23 -53.72
C GLY A 55 4.63 -36.67 -52.45
N PRO A 56 5.96 -36.83 -52.28
CA PRO A 56 6.72 -36.25 -51.17
C PRO A 56 7.11 -34.81 -51.50
N GLY A 57 6.62 -33.84 -50.72
CA GLY A 57 6.94 -32.42 -50.87
C GLY A 57 7.21 -31.77 -49.52
N GLU A 58 8.46 -31.35 -49.35
CA GLU A 58 8.94 -30.21 -48.53
C GLU A 58 8.20 -29.92 -47.21
N HIS A 59 8.81 -30.32 -46.09
CA HIS A 59 8.53 -29.70 -44.80
C HIS A 59 9.09 -28.28 -44.78
N GLY A 60 8.22 -27.34 -45.14
CA GLY A 60 8.35 -25.94 -44.79
C GLY A 60 8.40 -25.77 -43.27
N ARG A 61 9.35 -24.95 -42.83
CA ARG A 61 9.44 -24.42 -41.48
C ARG A 61 8.15 -23.66 -41.15
N ASP A 62 7.42 -24.10 -40.13
CA ASP A 62 6.45 -23.25 -39.46
C ASP A 62 7.19 -22.06 -38.82
N PRO A 63 6.73 -20.81 -39.01
CA PRO A 63 7.34 -19.66 -38.36
C PRO A 63 7.04 -19.72 -36.86
N ALA A 64 8.10 -19.57 -36.07
CA ALA A 64 8.03 -19.38 -34.63
C ALA A 64 6.96 -18.34 -34.28
N ALA A 65 6.06 -18.71 -33.37
CA ALA A 65 5.14 -17.78 -32.73
C ALA A 65 5.96 -16.63 -32.14
N GLY A 66 5.86 -15.46 -32.76
CA GLY A 66 6.49 -14.24 -32.27
C GLY A 66 5.97 -13.88 -30.88
N PRO A 67 6.72 -13.09 -30.11
CA PRO A 67 6.31 -12.65 -28.78
C PRO A 67 4.95 -11.96 -28.86
N VAL A 68 3.98 -12.48 -28.10
CA VAL A 68 2.70 -11.81 -27.90
C VAL A 68 3.00 -10.42 -27.34
N PRO A 69 2.58 -9.32 -27.98
CA PRO A 69 2.83 -7.99 -27.45
C PRO A 69 2.17 -7.87 -26.07
N ALA A 70 2.96 -7.53 -25.05
CA ALA A 70 2.44 -7.18 -23.74
C ALA A 70 1.39 -6.07 -23.91
N ARG A 71 0.14 -6.36 -23.53
CA ARG A 71 -0.97 -5.40 -23.61
C ARG A 71 -0.69 -4.29 -22.59
N GLN A 72 -0.22 -3.12 -23.06
CA GLN A 72 0.01 -1.95 -22.22
C GLN A 72 -1.24 -1.65 -21.37
N ALA A 73 -1.06 -1.57 -20.05
CA ALA A 73 -2.12 -1.22 -19.10
C ALA A 73 -2.56 0.24 -19.31
N ALA A 74 -3.86 0.51 -19.24
CA ALA A 74 -4.41 1.85 -19.34
C ALA A 74 -3.92 2.72 -18.15
N ARG A 75 -3.29 3.86 -18.45
CA ARG A 75 -2.73 4.78 -17.44
C ARG A 75 -3.78 5.82 -17.00
N GLY A 76 -4.54 5.54 -15.93
CA GLY A 76 -5.51 6.48 -15.33
C GLY A 76 -6.59 5.82 -14.45
N ASN A 77 -7.39 6.63 -13.74
CA ASN A 77 -8.46 6.18 -12.82
C ASN A 77 -9.90 6.42 -13.35
N LEU A 78 -10.05 6.74 -14.64
CA LEU A 78 -11.34 7.03 -15.26
C LEU A 78 -12.19 5.75 -15.42
N ARG A 79 -13.46 5.81 -15.02
CA ARG A 79 -14.38 4.65 -15.06
C ARG A 79 -15.10 4.54 -16.41
N ALA A 80 -15.17 3.32 -16.95
CA ALA A 80 -15.99 2.99 -18.13
C ALA A 80 -17.48 3.20 -17.84
N ARG A 81 -18.23 3.77 -18.80
CA ARG A 81 -19.63 4.17 -18.60
C ARG A 81 -20.60 3.30 -19.41
N LEU A 82 -21.72 2.94 -18.78
CA LEU A 82 -22.78 2.08 -19.32
C LEU A 82 -23.95 2.85 -19.97
N THR A 83 -23.93 4.18 -19.96
CA THR A 83 -25.00 4.99 -20.57
C THR A 83 -24.43 5.99 -21.57
N SER A 84 -25.12 6.11 -22.71
CA SER A 84 -24.78 6.98 -23.84
C SER A 84 -24.55 8.43 -23.41
N PHE A 85 -23.56 9.08 -24.04
CA PHE A 85 -23.32 10.51 -23.91
C PHE A 85 -23.94 11.21 -25.12
N VAL A 86 -24.94 12.07 -24.87
CA VAL A 86 -25.82 12.59 -25.92
C VAL A 86 -25.52 14.07 -26.21
N GLY A 87 -25.05 14.38 -27.42
CA GLY A 87 -25.21 15.70 -28.04
C GLY A 87 -24.32 16.84 -27.56
N ARG A 88 -23.12 16.51 -27.09
CA ARG A 88 -22.08 17.47 -26.72
C ARG A 88 -20.81 17.30 -27.56
N GLU A 89 -20.94 16.87 -28.81
CA GLU A 89 -19.80 16.64 -29.71
C GLU A 89 -19.01 17.92 -30.00
N ALA A 90 -19.71 19.05 -30.16
CA ALA A 90 -19.09 20.36 -30.34
C ALA A 90 -18.38 20.87 -29.07
N ASP A 91 -18.97 20.65 -27.88
CA ASP A 91 -18.37 21.03 -26.60
C ASP A 91 -17.08 20.22 -26.35
N MET A 92 -17.09 18.93 -26.70
CA MET A 92 -15.90 18.08 -26.60
C MET A 92 -14.77 18.54 -27.51
N GLU A 93 -15.05 18.88 -28.77
CA GLU A 93 -14.01 19.38 -29.68
C GLU A 93 -13.45 20.74 -29.23
N THR A 94 -14.33 21.61 -28.72
CA THR A 94 -13.92 22.90 -28.16
C THR A 94 -13.03 22.70 -26.94
N LEU A 95 -13.43 21.86 -25.99
CA LEU A 95 -12.64 21.58 -24.78
C LEU A 95 -11.29 20.92 -25.13
N ARG A 96 -11.24 20.04 -26.15
CA ARG A 96 -9.97 19.49 -26.65
C ARG A 96 -9.06 20.56 -27.25
N ALA A 97 -9.62 21.56 -27.92
CA ALA A 97 -8.84 22.68 -28.45
C ALA A 97 -8.31 23.57 -27.31
N ASP A 98 -9.15 23.85 -26.31
CA ASP A 98 -8.80 24.63 -25.12
C ASP A 98 -7.65 23.97 -24.34
N LEU A 99 -7.74 22.66 -24.08
CA LEU A 99 -6.70 21.88 -23.38
C LEU A 99 -5.38 21.75 -24.17
N ARG A 100 -5.34 22.12 -25.46
CA ARG A 100 -4.07 22.25 -26.22
C ARG A 100 -3.44 23.63 -26.09
N GLY A 101 -4.23 24.66 -25.82
CA GLY A 101 -3.81 26.05 -25.78
C GLY A 101 -3.62 26.62 -24.36
N ALA A 102 -4.26 26.01 -23.35
CA ALA A 102 -4.21 26.44 -21.96
C ALA A 102 -3.84 25.27 -21.03
N ARG A 103 -3.10 25.57 -19.97
CA ARG A 103 -2.71 24.60 -18.93
C ARG A 103 -3.72 24.50 -17.79
N LEU A 104 -4.66 25.43 -17.70
CA LEU A 104 -5.79 25.38 -16.79
C LEU A 104 -7.07 25.70 -17.55
N VAL A 105 -8.00 24.76 -17.56
CA VAL A 105 -9.35 24.98 -18.09
C VAL A 105 -10.35 24.67 -17.00
N THR A 106 -11.22 25.63 -16.68
CA THR A 106 -12.30 25.42 -15.69
C THR A 106 -13.63 25.33 -16.41
N LEU A 107 -14.26 24.16 -16.37
CA LEU A 107 -15.65 23.97 -16.77
C LEU A 107 -16.56 24.64 -15.75
N LEU A 108 -17.14 25.76 -16.16
CA LEU A 108 -18.00 26.58 -15.33
C LEU A 108 -19.46 26.31 -15.64
N GLY A 109 -20.25 25.94 -14.65
CA GLY A 109 -21.69 25.77 -14.88
C GLY A 109 -22.48 25.36 -13.64
N PRO A 110 -23.81 25.53 -13.69
CA PRO A 110 -24.67 25.17 -12.57
C PRO A 110 -24.63 23.67 -12.28
N GLY A 111 -24.99 23.27 -11.05
CA GLY A 111 -25.16 21.87 -10.69
C GLY A 111 -26.08 21.15 -11.68
N GLY A 112 -25.74 19.91 -12.05
CA GLY A 112 -26.55 19.12 -12.98
C GLY A 112 -26.42 19.47 -14.48
N SER A 113 -25.55 20.42 -14.87
CA SER A 113 -25.30 20.74 -16.29
C SER A 113 -24.48 19.68 -17.04
N GLY A 114 -23.86 18.75 -16.31
CA GLY A 114 -23.05 17.67 -16.88
C GLY A 114 -21.55 17.96 -16.98
N LYS A 115 -21.01 18.91 -16.21
CA LYS A 115 -19.57 19.27 -16.17
C LYS A 115 -18.68 18.06 -15.95
N THR A 116 -18.92 17.30 -14.89
CA THR A 116 -18.24 16.05 -14.54
C THR A 116 -18.33 14.98 -15.65
N ARG A 117 -19.43 14.97 -16.39
CA ARG A 117 -19.64 14.02 -17.48
C ARG A 117 -18.88 14.43 -18.74
N LEU A 118 -18.87 15.72 -19.05
CA LEU A 118 -18.10 16.30 -20.14
C LEU A 118 -16.58 16.23 -19.87
N SER A 119 -16.14 16.51 -18.64
CA SER A 119 -14.72 16.45 -18.27
C SER A 119 -14.18 15.04 -18.44
N VAL A 120 -14.87 14.03 -17.89
CA VAL A 120 -14.46 12.62 -18.00
C VAL A 120 -14.48 12.11 -19.45
N GLU A 121 -15.50 12.46 -20.25
CA GLU A 121 -15.57 12.03 -21.65
C GLU A 121 -14.43 12.63 -22.50
N VAL A 122 -14.02 13.87 -22.23
CA VAL A 122 -12.87 14.47 -22.91
C VAL A 122 -11.55 13.91 -22.40
N ALA A 123 -11.44 13.73 -21.08
CA ALA A 123 -10.30 13.15 -20.39
C ALA A 123 -10.00 11.72 -20.89
N ASP A 124 -11.02 10.88 -21.07
CA ASP A 124 -10.89 9.51 -21.59
C ASP A 124 -10.33 9.49 -23.02
N ARG A 125 -10.82 10.37 -23.90
CA ARG A 125 -10.29 10.48 -25.28
C ARG A 125 -8.91 11.12 -25.38
N LEU A 126 -8.39 11.68 -24.29
CA LEU A 126 -7.03 12.22 -24.21
C LEU A 126 -6.06 11.24 -23.54
N ALA A 127 -6.53 10.10 -23.03
CA ALA A 127 -5.71 9.10 -22.36
C ALA A 127 -4.54 8.63 -23.25
N ASP A 128 -4.80 8.31 -24.52
CA ASP A 128 -3.76 7.86 -25.48
C ASP A 128 -2.71 8.93 -25.82
N ARG A 129 -2.97 10.20 -25.49
CA ARG A 129 -2.11 11.35 -25.83
C ARG A 129 -1.38 11.93 -24.63
N THR A 130 -1.62 11.37 -23.45
CA THR A 130 -1.10 11.86 -22.18
C THR A 130 -0.14 10.79 -21.63
N PRO A 131 1.19 10.95 -21.81
CA PRO A 131 2.16 9.88 -21.50
C PRO A 131 2.06 9.35 -20.07
N ASP A 132 1.78 10.23 -19.12
CA ASP A 132 1.70 9.93 -17.69
C ASP A 132 0.26 9.80 -17.18
N GLY A 133 -0.69 9.62 -18.10
CA GLY A 133 -2.07 9.27 -17.82
C GLY A 133 -2.99 10.41 -17.44
N VAL A 134 -4.25 10.05 -17.21
CA VAL A 134 -5.34 10.98 -16.89
C VAL A 134 -5.98 10.61 -15.56
N TRP A 135 -6.09 11.59 -14.68
CA TRP A 135 -6.39 11.38 -13.27
C TRP A 135 -7.52 12.27 -12.81
N MET A 136 -8.48 11.71 -12.08
CA MET A 136 -9.67 12.39 -11.59
C MET A 136 -9.68 12.41 -10.07
N ALA A 137 -9.67 13.60 -9.48
CA ALA A 137 -9.88 13.83 -8.06
C ALA A 137 -11.31 14.31 -7.81
N GLU A 138 -12.12 13.45 -7.18
CA GLU A 138 -13.47 13.79 -6.73
C GLU A 138 -13.36 14.55 -5.40
N LEU A 139 -13.54 15.87 -5.41
CA LEU A 139 -13.47 16.70 -4.19
C LEU A 139 -14.80 16.74 -3.43
N ALA A 140 -15.88 16.24 -4.02
CA ALA A 140 -17.21 16.15 -3.41
C ALA A 140 -17.28 15.66 -1.96
N PRO A 141 -16.50 14.64 -1.53
CA PRO A 141 -16.58 14.11 -0.16
C PRO A 141 -15.63 14.83 0.81
N VAL A 142 -15.00 15.94 0.41
CA VAL A 142 -14.02 16.67 1.20
C VAL A 142 -14.70 17.89 1.82
N ASP A 143 -14.83 17.94 3.15
CA ASP A 143 -15.42 19.10 3.83
C ASP A 143 -14.37 20.10 4.33
N ASP A 144 -13.13 19.63 4.51
CA ASP A 144 -12.02 20.40 5.08
C ASP A 144 -11.11 20.95 3.96
N PRO A 145 -10.95 22.28 3.83
CA PRO A 145 -10.01 22.89 2.90
C PRO A 145 -8.59 22.34 2.99
N ASP A 146 -8.13 21.98 4.18
CA ASP A 146 -6.76 21.48 4.40
C ASP A 146 -6.59 20.05 3.86
N ALA A 147 -7.68 19.31 3.65
CA ALA A 147 -7.67 17.94 3.13
C ALA A 147 -7.71 17.85 1.59
N VAL A 148 -7.81 18.97 0.87
CA VAL A 148 -7.90 18.99 -0.61
C VAL A 148 -6.66 18.39 -1.26
N ALA A 149 -5.47 18.79 -0.81
CA ALA A 149 -4.23 18.25 -1.34
C ALA A 149 -4.10 16.73 -1.08
N GLU A 150 -4.51 16.26 0.10
CA GLU A 150 -4.55 14.83 0.43
C GLU A 150 -5.54 14.04 -0.45
N ALA A 151 -6.71 14.61 -0.73
CA ALA A 151 -7.71 14.00 -1.62
C ALA A 151 -7.18 13.87 -3.06
N VAL A 152 -6.46 14.87 -3.56
CA VAL A 152 -5.83 14.83 -4.88
C VAL A 152 -4.67 13.82 -4.91
N LEU A 153 -3.85 13.75 -3.86
CA LEU A 153 -2.81 12.72 -3.72
C LEU A 153 -3.41 11.30 -3.77
N THR A 154 -4.54 11.11 -3.08
CA THR A 154 -5.27 9.85 -3.04
C THR A 154 -5.80 9.47 -4.44
N ALA A 155 -6.38 10.44 -5.14
CA ALA A 155 -6.96 10.28 -6.47
C ALA A 155 -5.95 9.97 -7.58
N LEU A 156 -4.74 10.55 -7.50
CA LEU A 156 -3.60 10.26 -8.36
C LEU A 156 -3.06 8.82 -8.24
N GLY A 157 -3.75 7.96 -7.49
CA GLY A 157 -3.44 6.54 -7.45
C GLY A 157 -2.21 6.21 -6.61
N ALA A 158 -1.81 7.10 -5.69
CA ALA A 158 -0.84 6.78 -4.64
C ALA A 158 -1.27 5.59 -3.74
N ARG A 159 -2.45 5.00 -3.97
CA ARG A 159 -2.86 3.67 -3.49
C ARG A 159 -3.29 2.62 -4.52
N GLN A 160 -3.77 2.99 -5.71
CA GLN A 160 -4.35 2.02 -6.66
C GLN A 160 -3.52 1.78 -7.93
N THR A 161 -2.59 2.67 -8.28
CA THR A 161 -1.50 2.36 -9.24
C THR A 161 -0.39 1.51 -8.61
N ARG A 162 -0.49 1.23 -7.29
CA ARG A 162 0.17 0.10 -6.57
C ARG A 162 -0.54 -1.25 -6.70
N LEU A 163 -1.40 -1.43 -7.70
CA LEU A 163 -1.87 -2.78 -8.05
C LEU A 163 -1.50 -3.18 -9.46
N ARG A 164 -1.15 -2.23 -10.33
CA ARG A 164 -0.50 -2.44 -11.63
C ARG A 164 0.23 -1.16 -12.09
N GLY A 165 1.44 -0.96 -11.59
CA GLY A 165 2.50 -0.16 -12.22
C GLY A 165 2.40 1.38 -12.14
N ALA A 166 3.46 1.97 -11.59
CA ALA A 166 3.85 3.39 -11.59
C ALA A 166 2.91 4.36 -10.83
N GLY A 167 3.40 4.90 -9.71
CA GLY A 167 2.71 5.97 -8.97
C GLY A 167 2.78 5.83 -7.45
N SER A 168 3.58 4.91 -6.93
CA SER A 168 3.94 4.82 -5.52
C SER A 168 5.12 5.69 -5.11
N GLU A 169 5.75 6.32 -6.09
CA GLU A 169 7.04 6.97 -5.94
C GLU A 169 6.95 8.33 -5.25
N GLU A 170 6.39 9.40 -5.83
CA GLU A 170 6.77 10.73 -5.34
C GLU A 170 6.12 11.22 -4.05
N LEU A 171 5.23 10.46 -3.40
CA LEU A 171 4.80 10.79 -2.03
C LEU A 171 5.92 10.62 -0.98
N ARG A 172 7.02 9.94 -1.31
CA ARG A 172 8.14 9.74 -0.37
C ARG A 172 9.30 10.71 -0.60
N ALA A 173 9.33 11.37 -1.76
CA ALA A 173 10.37 12.36 -2.03
C ALA A 173 10.11 13.68 -1.29
N ALA A 174 8.84 14.02 -1.04
CA ALA A 174 8.49 15.22 -0.29
C ALA A 174 8.39 15.04 1.23
N GLU A 175 8.58 13.82 1.77
CA GLU A 175 8.96 13.66 3.19
C GLU A 175 10.35 14.28 3.49
N ARG A 176 11.17 14.54 2.45
CA ARG A 176 12.48 15.19 2.63
C ARG A 176 12.41 16.72 2.66
N HIS A 177 11.30 17.31 2.24
CA HIS A 177 11.14 18.76 2.23
C HIS A 177 9.66 19.11 2.38
N SER A 178 9.16 19.06 3.64
CA SER A 178 7.86 19.56 4.12
C SER A 178 6.82 18.46 4.44
N ASP A 179 6.28 18.47 5.66
CA ASP A 179 5.10 17.70 6.08
C ASP A 179 3.80 18.17 5.38
N ASP A 180 3.89 19.00 4.34
CA ASP A 180 2.77 19.61 3.62
C ASP A 180 2.35 18.77 2.39
N PRO A 181 1.12 18.21 2.36
CA PRO A 181 0.52 17.53 1.20
C PRO A 181 0.65 18.27 -0.15
N LEU A 182 0.76 19.59 -0.14
CA LEU A 182 0.90 20.40 -1.35
C LEU A 182 2.30 20.28 -2.00
N ASP A 183 3.34 20.17 -1.19
CA ASP A 183 4.72 19.99 -1.67
C ASP A 183 4.89 18.60 -2.31
N LEU A 184 4.25 17.59 -1.71
CA LEU A 184 4.14 16.22 -2.23
C LEU A 184 3.53 16.16 -3.63
N LEU A 185 2.40 16.85 -3.83
CA LEU A 185 1.77 16.93 -5.15
C LEU A 185 2.64 17.63 -6.19
N THR A 186 3.33 18.68 -5.76
CA THR A 186 4.18 19.50 -6.62
C THR A 186 5.33 18.67 -7.17
N GLU A 187 6.02 17.92 -6.32
CA GLU A 187 7.10 17.04 -6.76
C GLU A 187 6.61 15.91 -7.67
N TYR A 188 5.47 15.29 -7.33
CA TYR A 188 4.84 14.26 -8.17
C TYR A 188 4.48 14.79 -9.57
N CYS A 189 3.95 16.00 -9.66
CA CYS A 189 3.55 16.56 -10.95
C CYS A 189 4.72 17.14 -11.75
N ALA A 190 5.84 17.51 -11.11
CA ALA A 190 6.91 18.29 -11.71
C ALA A 190 7.57 17.64 -12.95
N ARG A 191 7.74 16.30 -12.93
CA ARG A 191 8.41 15.54 -14.00
C ARG A 191 7.44 14.90 -15.00
N ARG A 192 6.13 15.03 -14.77
CA ARG A 192 5.09 14.34 -15.55
C ARG A 192 4.39 15.26 -16.55
N ARG A 193 4.02 14.66 -17.67
CA ARG A 193 3.08 15.19 -18.65
C ARG A 193 1.73 14.52 -18.49
N MET A 194 0.89 15.11 -17.66
CA MET A 194 -0.38 14.53 -17.25
C MET A 194 -1.55 15.52 -17.30
N LEU A 195 -2.76 14.96 -17.32
CA LEU A 195 -4.01 15.69 -17.16
C LEU A 195 -4.61 15.35 -15.79
N LEU A 196 -4.71 16.35 -14.93
CA LEU A 196 -5.40 16.27 -13.65
C LEU A 196 -6.78 16.91 -13.76
N VAL A 197 -7.81 16.13 -13.50
CA VAL A 197 -9.19 16.58 -13.45
C VAL A 197 -9.58 16.79 -11.99
N LEU A 198 -9.84 18.04 -11.60
CA LEU A 198 -10.36 18.39 -10.28
C LEU A 198 -11.88 18.56 -10.38
N ASP A 199 -12.64 17.68 -9.75
CA ASP A 199 -14.09 17.67 -9.87
C ASP A 199 -14.76 18.22 -8.62
N ASN A 200 -15.80 19.03 -8.84
CA ASN A 200 -16.62 19.65 -7.81
C ASN A 200 -15.87 20.64 -6.89
N CYS A 201 -15.07 21.54 -7.46
CA CYS A 201 -14.30 22.52 -6.66
C CYS A 201 -15.16 23.55 -5.92
N GLU A 202 -16.47 23.63 -6.16
CA GLU A 202 -17.36 24.73 -5.76
C GLU A 202 -17.55 24.97 -4.25
N HIS A 203 -17.26 23.98 -3.40
CA HIS A 203 -17.30 24.13 -1.95
C HIS A 203 -15.91 24.42 -1.34
N LEU A 204 -14.84 24.27 -2.13
CA LEU A 204 -13.44 24.43 -1.71
C LEU A 204 -12.65 25.29 -2.72
N VAL A 205 -13.32 26.27 -3.35
CA VAL A 205 -12.76 27.02 -4.49
C VAL A 205 -11.41 27.65 -4.15
N ALA A 206 -11.30 28.28 -2.98
CA ALA A 206 -10.06 28.90 -2.53
C ALA A 206 -8.91 27.89 -2.37
N ALA A 207 -9.19 26.72 -1.77
CA ALA A 207 -8.19 25.67 -1.58
C ALA A 207 -7.79 25.00 -2.90
N ALA A 208 -8.76 24.69 -3.76
CA ALA A 208 -8.52 24.16 -5.10
C ALA A 208 -7.76 25.15 -5.99
N ALA A 209 -8.04 26.45 -5.88
CA ALA A 209 -7.31 27.51 -6.58
C ALA A 209 -5.85 27.58 -6.11
N THR A 210 -5.62 27.59 -4.79
CA THR A 210 -4.27 27.62 -4.19
C THR A 210 -3.45 26.39 -4.63
N LEU A 211 -4.08 25.21 -4.61
CA LEU A 211 -3.49 23.97 -5.11
C LEU A 211 -3.11 24.08 -6.59
N ALA A 212 -4.06 24.45 -7.45
CA ALA A 212 -3.86 24.51 -8.88
C ALA A 212 -2.78 25.54 -9.27
N GLU A 213 -2.77 26.71 -8.63
CA GLU A 213 -1.76 27.76 -8.86
C GLU A 213 -0.36 27.24 -8.57
N ARG A 214 -0.13 26.68 -7.37
CA ARG A 214 1.18 26.16 -6.96
C ARG A 214 1.68 25.01 -7.84
N LEU A 215 0.78 24.11 -8.23
CA LEU A 215 1.12 23.02 -9.14
C LEU A 215 1.45 23.51 -10.55
N LEU A 216 0.69 24.47 -11.09
CA LEU A 216 0.90 24.97 -12.44
C LEU A 216 2.17 25.82 -12.56
N GLU A 217 2.54 26.55 -11.51
CA GLU A 217 3.82 27.28 -11.42
C GLU A 217 5.01 26.33 -11.43
N SER A 218 4.92 25.23 -10.69
CA SER A 218 6.06 24.34 -10.44
C SER A 218 6.16 23.18 -11.43
N CYS A 219 5.07 22.81 -12.11
CA CYS A 219 4.99 21.57 -12.90
C CYS A 219 4.68 21.83 -14.38
N PRO A 220 5.68 22.17 -15.22
CA PRO A 220 5.45 22.65 -16.58
C PRO A 220 4.73 21.65 -17.52
N GLY A 221 4.80 20.35 -17.22
CA GLY A 221 4.11 19.29 -17.96
C GLY A 221 2.65 19.05 -17.54
N LEU A 222 2.19 19.65 -16.44
CA LEU A 222 0.84 19.45 -15.91
C LEU A 222 -0.19 20.32 -16.65
N THR A 223 -1.32 19.70 -16.99
CA THR A 223 -2.57 20.38 -17.41
C THR A 223 -3.67 20.05 -16.40
N VAL A 224 -4.41 21.07 -15.97
CA VAL A 224 -5.51 20.94 -15.01
C VAL A 224 -6.85 21.22 -15.70
N LEU A 225 -7.82 20.34 -15.51
CA LEU A 225 -9.21 20.49 -15.91
C LEU A 225 -10.09 20.53 -14.66
N ALA A 226 -10.56 21.70 -14.26
CA ALA A 226 -11.42 21.83 -13.09
C ALA A 226 -12.91 21.84 -13.46
N THR A 227 -13.79 21.34 -12.59
CA THR A 227 -15.23 21.58 -12.68
C THR A 227 -15.71 22.37 -11.46
N SER A 228 -16.43 23.47 -11.69
CA SER A 228 -16.87 24.36 -10.60
C SER A 228 -18.12 25.16 -10.97
N ARG A 229 -18.77 25.78 -9.97
CA ARG A 229 -19.86 26.76 -10.12
C ARG A 229 -19.37 28.19 -10.25
N GLU A 230 -18.16 28.47 -9.78
CA GLU A 230 -17.48 29.76 -9.88
C GLU A 230 -16.03 29.57 -10.36
N PRO A 231 -15.42 30.56 -11.03
CA PRO A 231 -14.02 30.46 -11.47
C PRO A 231 -13.07 30.24 -10.29
N LEU A 232 -11.96 29.54 -10.52
CA LEU A 232 -10.89 29.43 -9.52
C LEU A 232 -10.19 30.77 -9.29
N GLY A 233 -10.17 31.65 -10.31
CA GLY A 233 -9.73 33.03 -10.18
C GLY A 233 -8.22 33.23 -10.23
N ILE A 234 -7.46 32.26 -10.75
CA ILE A 234 -5.99 32.29 -10.79
C ILE A 234 -5.45 32.63 -12.19
N PRO A 235 -4.24 33.22 -12.30
CA PRO A 235 -3.64 33.58 -13.58
C PRO A 235 -3.51 32.39 -14.54
N GLY A 236 -3.86 32.59 -15.81
CA GLY A 236 -3.80 31.54 -16.83
C GLY A 236 -5.00 30.60 -16.87
N GLU A 237 -6.02 30.82 -16.02
CA GLU A 237 -7.31 30.12 -16.08
C GLU A 237 -8.08 30.47 -17.36
N LEU A 238 -8.38 29.46 -18.17
CA LEU A 238 -9.36 29.56 -19.26
C LEU A 238 -10.70 29.04 -18.76
N VAL A 239 -11.64 29.95 -18.52
CA VAL A 239 -12.99 29.60 -18.08
C VAL A 239 -13.84 29.20 -19.28
N ARG A 240 -14.36 27.97 -19.26
CA ARG A 240 -15.27 27.44 -20.29
C ARG A 240 -16.68 27.25 -19.72
N PRO A 241 -17.63 28.11 -20.07
CA PRO A 241 -19.03 27.93 -19.69
C PRO A 241 -19.59 26.64 -20.29
N VAL A 242 -20.11 25.75 -19.43
CA VAL A 242 -20.88 24.57 -19.82
C VAL A 242 -22.35 24.95 -19.79
N GLU A 243 -22.83 25.38 -20.96
CA GLU A 243 -24.23 25.73 -21.13
C GLU A 243 -25.12 24.48 -21.02
N PRO A 244 -26.39 24.63 -20.60
CA PRO A 244 -27.37 23.55 -20.66
C PRO A 244 -27.57 23.02 -22.08
N LEU A 245 -28.20 21.84 -22.20
CA LEU A 245 -28.43 21.24 -23.51
C LEU A 245 -29.37 22.10 -24.35
N PRO A 246 -29.02 22.40 -25.61
CA PRO A 246 -29.94 23.08 -26.52
C PRO A 246 -31.19 22.22 -26.74
N ALA A 247 -32.33 22.86 -27.02
CA ALA A 247 -33.63 22.20 -27.05
C ALA A 247 -33.70 20.89 -27.87
N PRO A 248 -33.10 20.78 -29.07
CA PRO A 248 -33.09 19.52 -29.82
C PRO A 248 -32.35 18.39 -29.08
N THR A 249 -31.25 18.71 -28.40
CA THR A 249 -30.46 17.76 -27.63
C THR A 249 -31.14 17.38 -26.31
N ALA A 250 -31.76 18.34 -25.64
CA ALA A 250 -32.56 18.10 -24.43
C ALA A 250 -33.74 17.17 -24.71
N LEU A 251 -34.44 17.36 -25.82
CA LEU A 251 -35.52 16.48 -26.28
C LEU A 251 -35.02 15.08 -26.63
N ARG A 252 -33.85 14.98 -27.26
CA ARG A 252 -33.23 13.67 -27.55
C ARG A 252 -32.85 12.92 -26.26
N LEU A 253 -32.31 13.61 -25.26
CA LEU A 253 -32.04 13.03 -23.94
C LEU A 253 -33.34 12.57 -23.25
N LEU A 254 -34.41 13.38 -23.31
CA LEU A 254 -35.72 13.01 -22.78
C LEU A 254 -36.32 11.80 -23.52
N ALA A 255 -36.18 11.72 -24.84
CA ALA A 255 -36.64 10.58 -25.64
C ALA A 255 -35.94 9.28 -25.22
N GLU A 256 -34.61 9.33 -25.13
CA GLU A 256 -33.79 8.16 -24.82
C GLU A 256 -34.05 7.66 -23.40
N ARG A 257 -34.05 8.58 -22.42
CA ARG A 257 -34.31 8.24 -21.01
C ARG A 257 -35.77 7.90 -20.75
N GLY A 258 -36.69 8.55 -21.45
CA GLY A 258 -38.11 8.26 -21.36
C GLY A 258 -38.46 6.89 -21.94
N ALA A 259 -37.82 6.46 -23.02
CA ALA A 259 -37.99 5.11 -23.56
C ALA A 259 -37.43 4.02 -22.63
N GLN A 260 -36.35 4.33 -21.90
CA GLN A 260 -35.82 3.46 -20.83
C GLN A 260 -36.78 3.38 -19.63
N ALA A 261 -37.40 4.50 -19.26
CA ALA A 261 -38.35 4.56 -18.15
C ALA A 261 -39.68 3.86 -18.50
N ARG A 262 -40.26 4.18 -19.67
CA ARG A 262 -41.52 3.64 -20.19
C ARG A 262 -41.30 3.09 -21.60
N PRO A 263 -41.24 1.76 -21.77
CA PRO A 263 -41.13 1.15 -23.09
C PRO A 263 -42.22 1.65 -24.04
N GLY A 264 -41.82 2.08 -25.24
CA GLY A 264 -42.72 2.65 -26.25
C GLY A 264 -42.99 4.16 -26.13
N PHE A 265 -42.40 4.86 -25.16
CA PHE A 265 -42.47 6.33 -25.10
C PHE A 265 -41.79 6.95 -26.33
N ARG A 266 -42.49 7.89 -26.98
CA ARG A 266 -41.94 8.71 -28.05
C ARG A 266 -42.24 10.18 -27.79
N VAL A 267 -41.24 11.05 -27.97
CA VAL A 267 -41.41 12.50 -27.86
C VAL A 267 -42.41 13.01 -28.91
N GLU A 268 -42.51 12.34 -30.06
CA GLU A 268 -43.45 12.70 -31.13
C GLU A 268 -44.93 12.52 -30.75
N ASP A 269 -45.25 11.77 -29.69
CA ASP A 269 -46.62 11.55 -29.25
C ASP A 269 -47.21 12.77 -28.53
N ASP A 270 -46.37 13.59 -27.88
CA ASP A 270 -46.73 14.87 -27.25
C ASP A 270 -45.54 15.84 -27.28
N PRO A 271 -45.20 16.38 -28.48
CA PRO A 271 -43.99 17.18 -28.67
C PRO A 271 -44.05 18.50 -27.91
N ASP A 272 -45.25 19.08 -27.74
CA ASP A 272 -45.45 20.33 -27.02
C ASP A 272 -45.16 20.16 -25.53
N ALA A 273 -45.68 19.11 -24.89
CA ALA A 273 -45.40 18.85 -23.48
C ALA A 273 -43.92 18.47 -23.26
N CYS A 274 -43.32 17.69 -24.16
CA CYS A 274 -41.90 17.33 -24.05
C CYS A 274 -40.98 18.55 -24.22
N ALA A 275 -41.27 19.44 -25.17
CA ALA A 275 -40.54 20.70 -25.34
C ALA A 275 -40.73 21.61 -24.13
N GLU A 276 -41.92 21.64 -23.56
CA GLU A 276 -42.22 22.39 -22.35
C GLU A 276 -41.47 21.87 -21.12
N ILE A 277 -41.39 20.54 -20.93
CA ILE A 277 -40.56 19.92 -19.88
C ILE A 277 -39.10 20.34 -20.06
N CYS A 278 -38.51 20.14 -21.24
CA CYS A 278 -37.11 20.48 -21.49
C CYS A 278 -36.83 21.97 -21.26
N ARG A 279 -37.75 22.85 -21.66
CA ARG A 279 -37.66 24.30 -21.43
C ARG A 279 -37.72 24.66 -19.95
N ARG A 280 -38.65 24.08 -19.18
CA ARG A 280 -38.82 24.36 -17.74
C ARG A 280 -37.68 23.81 -16.89
N LEU A 281 -37.02 22.75 -17.35
CA LEU A 281 -35.83 22.19 -16.72
C LEU A 281 -34.54 22.88 -17.19
N ASP A 282 -34.66 24.02 -17.90
CA ASP A 282 -33.56 24.81 -18.44
C ASP A 282 -32.58 24.02 -19.31
N GLY A 283 -32.97 22.87 -19.86
CA GLY A 283 -32.05 21.98 -20.59
C GLY A 283 -31.01 21.27 -19.71
N LEU A 284 -31.16 21.25 -18.38
CA LEU A 284 -30.21 20.61 -17.47
C LEU A 284 -30.30 19.07 -17.58
N PRO A 285 -29.22 18.37 -18.01
CA PRO A 285 -29.24 16.92 -18.20
C PRO A 285 -29.77 16.13 -17.01
N LEU A 286 -29.29 16.43 -15.80
CA LEU A 286 -29.70 15.71 -14.60
C LEU A 286 -31.20 15.94 -14.29
N ALA A 287 -31.68 17.17 -14.47
CA ALA A 287 -33.08 17.49 -14.25
C ALA A 287 -33.98 16.77 -15.27
N ILE A 288 -33.54 16.66 -16.52
CA ILE A 288 -34.21 15.92 -17.58
C ILE A 288 -34.22 14.42 -17.27
N GLU A 289 -33.12 13.85 -16.80
CA GLU A 289 -33.04 12.43 -16.40
C GLU A 289 -33.99 12.12 -15.24
N LEU A 290 -34.04 13.01 -14.22
CA LEU A 290 -34.99 12.89 -13.09
C LEU A 290 -36.45 13.01 -13.54
N ALA A 291 -36.76 13.90 -14.50
CA ALA A 291 -38.11 14.03 -15.05
C ALA A 291 -38.48 12.85 -15.95
N ALA A 292 -37.56 12.34 -16.76
CA ALA A 292 -37.77 11.21 -17.65
C ALA A 292 -38.12 9.93 -16.88
N ALA A 293 -37.49 9.71 -15.71
CA ALA A 293 -37.82 8.60 -14.81
C ALA A 293 -39.31 8.60 -14.39
N ARG A 294 -39.97 9.77 -14.39
CA ARG A 294 -41.39 9.92 -14.00
C ARG A 294 -42.39 9.54 -15.09
N LEU A 295 -41.93 9.34 -16.33
CA LEU A 295 -42.79 8.91 -17.45
C LEU A 295 -43.41 7.52 -17.22
N ARG A 296 -42.91 6.76 -16.24
CA ARG A 296 -43.52 5.51 -15.74
C ARG A 296 -44.90 5.72 -15.13
N MET A 297 -45.12 6.85 -14.44
CA MET A 297 -46.35 7.09 -13.67
C MET A 297 -47.16 8.30 -14.15
N LEU A 298 -46.54 9.21 -14.90
CA LEU A 298 -47.14 10.47 -15.33
C LEU A 298 -46.99 10.63 -16.84
N ALA A 299 -48.04 11.13 -17.50
CA ALA A 299 -47.96 11.57 -18.89
C ALA A 299 -47.10 12.84 -19.00
N PRO A 300 -46.44 13.09 -20.16
CA PRO A 300 -45.63 14.30 -20.37
C PRO A 300 -46.33 15.59 -19.97
N ARG A 301 -47.59 15.79 -20.37
CA ARG A 301 -48.35 16.99 -20.00
C ARG A 301 -48.52 17.15 -18.48
N GLN A 302 -48.72 16.06 -17.73
CA GLN A 302 -48.83 16.10 -16.27
C GLN A 302 -47.49 16.46 -15.60
N ILE A 303 -46.36 16.03 -16.18
CA ILE A 303 -45.03 16.41 -15.72
C ILE A 303 -44.80 17.90 -16.01
N ALA A 304 -45.14 18.37 -17.20
CA ALA A 304 -45.08 19.78 -17.57
C ALA A 304 -45.86 20.63 -16.57
N ASP A 305 -47.16 20.37 -16.38
CA ASP A 305 -48.04 21.14 -15.49
C ASP A 305 -47.49 21.25 -14.06
N ARG A 306 -47.03 20.13 -13.48
CA ARG A 306 -46.49 20.10 -12.11
C ARG A 306 -45.18 20.87 -11.95
N LEU A 307 -44.36 20.95 -12.99
CA LEU A 307 -43.18 21.80 -12.99
C LEU A 307 -43.60 23.29 -12.90
N ASP A 308 -44.72 23.73 -13.52
CA ASP A 308 -45.16 25.15 -13.47
C ASP A 308 -45.39 25.61 -12.04
N ASP A 309 -46.16 24.80 -11.32
CA ASP A 309 -46.67 25.15 -10.01
C ASP A 309 -45.52 25.29 -9.00
N ARG A 310 -44.51 24.42 -9.10
CA ARG A 310 -43.29 24.45 -8.28
C ARG A 310 -42.39 25.64 -8.57
N PHE A 311 -42.16 25.95 -9.84
CA PHE A 311 -41.35 27.10 -10.23
C PHE A 311 -42.01 28.39 -9.75
N ARG A 312 -43.34 28.52 -9.86
CA ARG A 312 -44.09 29.65 -9.31
C ARG A 312 -43.93 29.79 -7.80
N LEU A 313 -43.94 28.68 -7.06
CA LEU A 313 -43.77 28.69 -5.60
C LEU A 313 -42.34 29.09 -5.17
N LEU A 314 -41.30 28.57 -5.84
CA LEU A 314 -39.90 28.86 -5.49
C LEU A 314 -39.46 30.28 -5.85
N THR A 315 -40.02 30.88 -6.90
CA THR A 315 -39.76 32.28 -7.28
C THR A 315 -40.21 33.27 -6.19
N SER A 316 -41.05 32.84 -5.24
CA SER A 316 -41.59 33.68 -4.17
C SER A 316 -40.84 33.60 -2.82
N GLY A 317 -39.97 32.59 -2.62
CA GLY A 317 -39.48 32.22 -1.27
C GLY A 317 -38.00 32.44 -0.97
N SER A 318 -37.09 32.52 -1.96
CA SER A 318 -35.65 32.71 -1.71
C SER A 318 -35.00 33.63 -2.75
N ARG A 319 -34.44 34.75 -2.30
CA ARG A 319 -33.81 35.79 -3.15
C ARG A 319 -32.30 35.63 -3.33
N THR A 320 -31.67 34.61 -2.74
CA THR A 320 -30.21 34.51 -2.61
C THR A 320 -29.53 33.44 -3.46
N ALA A 321 -30.27 32.52 -4.11
CA ALA A 321 -29.72 31.51 -5.03
C ALA A 321 -29.93 31.90 -6.51
N LEU A 322 -28.94 31.67 -7.38
CA LEU A 322 -29.04 31.91 -8.82
C LEU A 322 -30.21 31.12 -9.46
N PRO A 323 -30.95 31.66 -10.45
CA PRO A 323 -32.18 31.05 -10.98
C PRO A 323 -32.08 29.56 -11.36
N ARG A 324 -30.92 29.12 -11.87
CA ARG A 324 -30.70 27.74 -12.35
C ARG A 324 -30.44 26.72 -11.22
N GLN A 325 -29.90 27.16 -10.08
CA GLN A 325 -29.74 26.29 -8.90
C GLN A 325 -31.10 26.04 -8.21
N GLN A 326 -32.02 27.00 -8.33
CA GLN A 326 -33.40 26.83 -7.92
C GLN A 326 -34.07 25.72 -8.75
N THR A 327 -33.77 25.62 -10.05
CA THR A 327 -34.28 24.56 -10.94
C THR A 327 -33.87 23.16 -10.52
N LEU A 328 -32.59 22.90 -10.22
CA LEU A 328 -32.18 21.56 -9.78
C LEU A 328 -32.71 21.23 -8.37
N ARG A 329 -32.64 22.19 -7.44
CA ARG A 329 -33.17 22.02 -6.08
C ARG A 329 -34.68 21.80 -6.10
N ALA A 330 -35.43 22.48 -6.98
CA ALA A 330 -36.86 22.27 -7.17
C ALA A 330 -37.18 20.83 -7.58
N VAL A 331 -36.38 20.26 -8.48
CA VAL A 331 -36.59 18.91 -9.00
C VAL A 331 -36.22 17.86 -7.96
N VAL A 332 -35.18 18.11 -7.15
CA VAL A 332 -34.81 17.26 -6.00
C VAL A 332 -35.87 17.38 -4.88
N ASP A 333 -36.31 18.59 -4.53
CA ASP A 333 -37.39 18.83 -3.55
C ASP A 333 -38.71 18.16 -3.99
N TRP A 334 -38.99 18.17 -5.30
CA TRP A 334 -40.13 17.45 -5.85
C TRP A 334 -39.96 15.94 -5.80
N SER A 335 -38.76 15.46 -6.12
CA SER A 335 -38.46 14.04 -6.00
C SER A 335 -38.52 13.55 -4.56
N TRP A 336 -38.10 14.38 -3.61
CA TRP A 336 -38.15 14.18 -2.16
C TRP A 336 -39.58 14.17 -1.61
N GLU A 337 -40.43 15.12 -2.00
CA GLU A 337 -41.82 15.17 -1.54
C GLU A 337 -42.66 13.98 -2.02
N LEU A 338 -42.27 13.36 -3.13
CA LEU A 338 -42.90 12.13 -3.63
C LEU A 338 -42.44 10.86 -2.91
N LEU A 339 -41.35 10.94 -2.13
CA LEU A 339 -40.92 9.83 -1.28
C LEU A 339 -41.85 9.70 -0.08
N ASP A 340 -42.15 8.46 0.32
CA ASP A 340 -42.79 8.20 1.59
C ASP A 340 -41.81 8.34 2.78
N GLY A 341 -42.31 8.22 4.01
CA GLY A 341 -41.49 8.38 5.22
C GLY A 341 -40.27 7.46 5.25
N PRO A 342 -40.43 6.14 5.04
CA PRO A 342 -39.34 5.18 4.96
C PRO A 342 -38.31 5.49 3.87
N GLU A 343 -38.74 5.80 2.64
CA GLU A 343 -37.84 6.15 1.54
C GLU A 343 -37.00 7.40 1.86
N ARG A 344 -37.61 8.42 2.48
CA ARG A 344 -36.90 9.63 2.94
C ARG A 344 -35.89 9.32 4.04
N ALA A 345 -36.20 8.40 4.94
CA ALA A 345 -35.30 7.99 6.01
C ALA A 345 -34.07 7.27 5.42
N VAL A 346 -34.26 6.29 4.54
CA VAL A 346 -33.17 5.58 3.87
C VAL A 346 -32.32 6.55 3.07
N LEU A 347 -32.92 7.41 2.24
CA LEU A 347 -32.16 8.36 1.41
C LEU A 347 -31.26 9.28 2.24
N ARG A 348 -31.77 9.82 3.36
CA ARG A 348 -30.97 10.63 4.30
C ARG A 348 -29.83 9.83 4.89
N ARG A 349 -30.11 8.62 5.37
CA ARG A 349 -29.11 7.78 6.05
C ARG A 349 -28.01 7.32 5.09
N LEU A 350 -28.30 7.12 3.82
CA LEU A 350 -27.29 6.80 2.79
C LEU A 350 -26.22 7.89 2.61
N SER A 351 -26.49 9.13 3.02
CA SER A 351 -25.52 10.23 2.91
C SER A 351 -24.29 10.08 3.80
N VAL A 352 -24.30 9.17 4.79
CA VAL A 352 -23.16 8.98 5.69
C VAL A 352 -22.03 8.14 5.09
N PHE A 353 -22.29 7.44 3.98
CA PHE A 353 -21.32 6.57 3.31
C PHE A 353 -20.40 7.36 2.38
N ALA A 354 -19.11 7.06 2.42
CA ALA A 354 -18.12 7.57 1.49
C ALA A 354 -17.97 6.61 0.31
N GLY A 355 -18.22 7.08 -0.91
CA GLY A 355 -18.11 6.24 -2.11
C GLY A 355 -19.17 5.13 -2.24
N GLY A 356 -20.27 5.22 -1.49
CA GLY A 356 -21.40 4.28 -1.53
C GLY A 356 -21.28 3.08 -0.59
N CYS A 357 -22.17 2.12 -0.77
CA CYS A 357 -22.28 0.92 0.07
C CYS A 357 -22.80 -0.28 -0.74
N ASP A 358 -22.59 -1.49 -0.21
CA ASP A 358 -23.33 -2.68 -0.62
C ASP A 358 -24.69 -2.75 0.12
N LEU A 359 -25.49 -3.78 -0.19
CA LEU A 359 -26.80 -3.97 0.42
C LEU A 359 -26.70 -4.25 1.93
N THR A 360 -25.74 -5.07 2.37
CA THR A 360 -25.57 -5.45 3.78
C THR A 360 -25.20 -4.24 4.65
N ALA A 361 -24.34 -3.36 4.15
CA ALA A 361 -23.99 -2.11 4.80
C ALA A 361 -25.20 -1.15 4.86
N ALA A 362 -25.96 -1.04 3.76
CA ALA A 362 -27.19 -0.24 3.75
C ALA A 362 -28.22 -0.76 4.78
N GLU A 363 -28.41 -2.08 4.88
CA GLU A 363 -29.27 -2.70 5.88
C GLU A 363 -28.82 -2.37 7.31
N ALA A 364 -27.53 -2.54 7.61
CA ALA A 364 -26.98 -2.28 8.93
C ALA A 364 -27.08 -0.81 9.37
N VAL A 365 -26.93 0.13 8.42
CA VAL A 365 -26.86 1.57 8.73
C VAL A 365 -28.22 2.27 8.58
N CYS A 366 -29.05 1.85 7.62
CA CYS A 366 -30.29 2.55 7.29
C CYS A 366 -31.53 1.97 8.01
N ALA A 367 -31.49 0.75 8.54
CA ALA A 367 -32.62 0.15 9.25
C ALA A 367 -33.07 0.98 10.47
N GLU A 368 -34.38 0.99 10.73
CA GLU A 368 -34.93 1.54 11.97
C GLU A 368 -34.67 0.60 13.14
N THR A 369 -34.19 1.18 14.24
CA THR A 369 -34.15 0.52 15.54
C THR A 369 -35.43 0.93 16.27
N ALA A 370 -36.32 -0.02 16.57
CA ALA A 370 -37.47 0.26 17.43
C ALA A 370 -36.99 0.71 18.82
N PRO A 371 -37.79 1.46 19.61
CA PRO A 371 -37.43 1.91 20.97
C PRO A 371 -37.00 0.80 21.94
N ASP A 372 -37.35 -0.43 21.60
CA ASP A 372 -37.17 -1.70 22.29
C ASP A 372 -36.04 -2.57 21.69
N GLY A 373 -35.26 -2.03 20.74
CA GLY A 373 -34.04 -2.68 20.23
C GLY A 373 -34.27 -3.80 19.21
N ALA A 374 -35.52 -4.06 18.80
CA ALA A 374 -35.83 -4.99 17.72
C ALA A 374 -35.65 -4.31 16.33
N PRO A 375 -35.12 -5.02 15.32
CA PRO A 375 -35.08 -4.50 13.95
C PRO A 375 -36.49 -4.27 13.42
N GLY A 376 -36.77 -3.06 12.93
CA GLY A 376 -38.00 -2.79 12.18
C GLY A 376 -38.02 -3.63 10.90
N ALA A 377 -39.08 -4.41 10.70
CA ALA A 377 -39.26 -5.32 9.56
C ALA A 377 -39.63 -4.59 8.25
N GLN A 378 -38.85 -3.58 7.86
CA GLN A 378 -38.93 -2.96 6.54
C GLN A 378 -37.76 -3.43 5.68
N ASP A 379 -38.05 -3.94 4.49
CA ASP A 379 -37.03 -4.45 3.57
C ASP A 379 -36.26 -3.28 2.95
N ILE A 380 -35.03 -3.04 3.43
CA ILE A 380 -34.13 -2.00 2.90
C ILE A 380 -33.81 -2.26 1.42
N ALA A 381 -33.82 -3.51 0.96
CA ALA A 381 -33.62 -3.84 -0.44
C ALA A 381 -34.76 -3.31 -1.32
N GLU A 382 -36.02 -3.43 -0.86
CA GLU A 382 -37.19 -2.87 -1.57
C GLU A 382 -37.13 -1.34 -1.63
N LEU A 383 -36.78 -0.69 -0.51
CA LEU A 383 -36.65 0.76 -0.45
C LEU A 383 -35.51 1.27 -1.34
N LEU A 384 -34.36 0.60 -1.34
CA LEU A 384 -33.26 0.89 -2.27
C LEU A 384 -33.67 0.69 -3.72
N GLY A 385 -34.40 -0.39 -4.03
CA GLY A 385 -34.97 -0.64 -5.36
C GLY A 385 -35.84 0.52 -5.83
N SER A 386 -36.74 1.00 -4.96
CA SER A 386 -37.59 2.17 -5.26
C SER A 386 -36.76 3.45 -5.47
N LEU A 387 -35.74 3.70 -4.65
CA LEU A 387 -34.86 4.87 -4.81
C LEU A 387 -34.02 4.81 -6.10
N VAL A 388 -33.61 3.62 -6.52
CA VAL A 388 -32.94 3.38 -7.82
C VAL A 388 -33.91 3.61 -8.98
N ASP A 389 -35.14 3.11 -8.89
CA ASP A 389 -36.19 3.33 -9.90
C ASP A 389 -36.57 4.81 -10.04
N ARG A 390 -36.37 5.61 -8.99
CA ARG A 390 -36.58 7.06 -8.96
C ARG A 390 -35.32 7.86 -9.33
N SER A 391 -34.22 7.20 -9.72
CA SER A 391 -32.93 7.80 -10.08
C SER A 391 -32.29 8.68 -8.98
N LEU A 392 -32.62 8.42 -7.71
CA LEU A 392 -32.01 9.10 -6.55
C LEU A 392 -30.78 8.35 -6.02
N VAL A 393 -30.72 7.04 -6.28
CA VAL A 393 -29.59 6.15 -6.01
C VAL A 393 -29.14 5.53 -7.32
N LEU A 394 -27.84 5.50 -7.56
CA LEU A 394 -27.23 4.72 -8.63
C LEU A 394 -26.85 3.34 -8.10
N ALA A 395 -27.24 2.28 -8.80
CA ALA A 395 -26.75 0.93 -8.58
C ALA A 395 -25.83 0.51 -9.72
N ALA A 396 -24.62 0.06 -9.40
CA ALA A 396 -23.65 -0.42 -10.39
C ALA A 396 -22.95 -1.70 -9.91
N PRO A 397 -22.72 -2.69 -10.79
CA PRO A 397 -21.92 -3.85 -10.44
C PRO A 397 -20.45 -3.44 -10.25
N VAL A 398 -19.81 -4.01 -9.22
CA VAL A 398 -18.40 -3.80 -8.87
C VAL A 398 -17.70 -5.15 -8.76
N GLY A 399 -16.45 -5.20 -9.21
CA GLY A 399 -15.60 -6.39 -9.16
C GLY A 399 -16.02 -7.50 -10.13
N PRO A 400 -15.21 -8.56 -10.23
CA PRO A 400 -15.47 -9.70 -11.12
C PRO A 400 -16.72 -10.52 -10.73
N GLY A 401 -17.19 -10.40 -9.48
CA GLY A 401 -18.40 -11.09 -8.98
C GLY A 401 -19.72 -10.38 -9.26
N GLY A 402 -19.71 -9.15 -9.79
CA GLY A 402 -20.93 -8.42 -10.15
C GLY A 402 -21.76 -7.93 -8.95
N ALA A 403 -21.16 -7.81 -7.76
CA ALA A 403 -21.84 -7.30 -6.57
C ALA A 403 -22.31 -5.86 -6.80
N MET A 404 -23.56 -5.55 -6.40
CA MET A 404 -24.13 -4.22 -6.62
C MET A 404 -23.65 -3.24 -5.56
N ARG A 405 -23.19 -2.07 -6.01
CA ARG A 405 -22.85 -0.92 -5.17
C ARG A 405 -23.85 0.20 -5.38
N TYR A 406 -24.41 0.70 -4.29
CA TYR A 406 -25.38 1.78 -4.22
C TYR A 406 -24.69 3.09 -3.87
N ARG A 407 -24.90 4.13 -4.68
CA ARG A 407 -24.28 5.45 -4.52
C ARG A 407 -25.30 6.55 -4.73
N LEU A 408 -25.21 7.60 -3.91
CA LEU A 408 -25.95 8.83 -4.17
C LEU A 408 -25.23 9.64 -5.24
N LEU A 409 -26.00 10.28 -6.11
CA LEU A 409 -25.48 11.37 -6.92
C LEU A 409 -25.10 12.52 -5.99
N GLU A 410 -23.97 13.17 -6.22
CA GLU A 410 -23.42 14.25 -5.39
C GLU A 410 -24.46 15.29 -4.93
N THR A 411 -25.19 15.90 -5.88
CA THR A 411 -26.25 16.88 -5.55
C THR A 411 -27.40 16.30 -4.70
N VAL A 412 -27.66 14.99 -4.81
CA VAL A 412 -28.63 14.27 -3.97
C VAL A 412 -28.01 13.94 -2.61
N ALA A 413 -26.70 13.64 -2.56
CA ALA A 413 -25.96 13.38 -1.33
C ALA A 413 -25.88 14.62 -0.43
N GLU A 414 -25.53 15.79 -0.98
CA GLU A 414 -25.54 17.08 -0.27
C GLU A 414 -26.93 17.39 0.31
N TYR A 415 -27.97 17.20 -0.51
CA TYR A 415 -29.36 17.40 -0.09
C TYR A 415 -29.76 16.43 1.02
N ALA A 416 -29.48 15.13 0.84
CA ALA A 416 -29.78 14.09 1.80
C ALA A 416 -29.03 14.29 3.13
N SER A 417 -27.78 14.76 3.07
CA SER A 417 -26.95 15.10 4.23
C SER A 417 -27.58 16.26 5.02
N THR A 418 -27.97 17.35 4.34
CA THR A 418 -28.68 18.48 4.98
C THR A 418 -29.99 18.01 5.63
N ARG A 419 -30.75 17.14 4.94
CA ARG A 419 -32.00 16.59 5.47
C ARG A 419 -31.79 15.63 6.64
N LEU A 420 -30.62 14.97 6.74
CA LEU A 420 -30.24 14.13 7.88
C LEU A 420 -29.98 14.99 9.13
N ASP A 421 -29.35 16.15 8.96
CA ASP A 421 -29.16 17.14 10.03
C ASP A 421 -30.48 17.69 10.55
N GLU A 422 -31.35 18.14 9.65
CA GLU A 422 -32.68 18.65 10.00
C GLU A 422 -33.54 17.59 10.73
N ALA A 423 -33.29 16.31 10.48
CA ALA A 423 -33.98 15.21 11.14
C ALA A 423 -33.52 14.96 12.58
N GLY A 424 -32.31 15.40 12.94
CA GLY A 424 -31.64 15.03 14.18
C GLY A 424 -31.11 13.59 14.21
N ASP A 425 -31.14 12.87 13.07
CA ASP A 425 -30.80 11.44 12.98
C ASP A 425 -29.28 11.19 12.73
N ARG A 426 -28.49 12.25 12.50
CA ARG A 426 -27.06 12.13 12.14
C ARG A 426 -26.26 11.33 13.17
N PRO A 427 -26.24 11.67 14.47
CA PRO A 427 -25.37 10.98 15.43
C PRO A 427 -25.64 9.47 15.52
N ALA A 428 -26.91 9.08 15.51
CA ALA A 428 -27.30 7.67 15.56
C ALA A 428 -26.89 6.92 14.27
N THR A 429 -27.02 7.58 13.11
CA THR A 429 -26.68 6.97 11.81
C THR A 429 -25.17 6.85 11.63
N GLU A 430 -24.41 7.87 12.01
CA GLU A 430 -22.95 7.83 12.00
C GLU A 430 -22.40 6.80 12.99
N ARG A 431 -23.05 6.62 14.14
CA ARG A 431 -22.71 5.53 15.08
C ARG A 431 -22.93 4.15 14.48
N ARG A 432 -24.05 3.91 13.77
CA ARG A 432 -24.28 2.63 13.07
C ARG A 432 -23.26 2.40 11.95
N HIS A 433 -22.92 3.44 11.19
CA HIS A 433 -21.86 3.39 10.18
C HIS A 433 -20.51 3.01 10.80
N LEU A 434 -20.11 3.69 11.87
CA LEU A 434 -18.89 3.37 12.62
C LEU A 434 -18.88 1.92 13.09
N VAL A 435 -19.94 1.46 13.76
CA VAL A 435 -20.02 0.08 14.28
C VAL A 435 -19.95 -0.94 13.13
N HIS A 436 -20.64 -0.71 12.02
CA HIS A 436 -20.61 -1.61 10.87
C HIS A 436 -19.19 -1.73 10.28
N TYR A 437 -18.51 -0.61 10.00
CA TYR A 437 -17.19 -0.65 9.38
C TYR A 437 -16.08 -1.04 10.36
N ARG A 438 -16.24 -0.76 11.66
CA ARG A 438 -15.35 -1.34 12.68
C ARG A 438 -15.51 -2.85 12.74
N GLU A 439 -16.73 -3.38 12.70
CA GLU A 439 -16.94 -4.84 12.67
C GLU A 439 -16.39 -5.46 11.38
N LEU A 440 -16.53 -4.79 10.24
CA LEU A 440 -15.90 -5.22 9.00
C LEU A 440 -14.38 -5.33 9.16
N ALA A 441 -13.70 -4.31 9.69
CA ALA A 441 -12.27 -4.35 9.93
C ALA A 441 -11.88 -5.49 10.88
N ARG A 442 -12.58 -5.61 12.02
CA ARG A 442 -12.30 -6.61 13.07
C ARG A 442 -12.47 -8.05 12.58
N THR A 443 -13.52 -8.31 11.82
CA THR A 443 -13.83 -9.67 11.32
C THR A 443 -13.03 -10.05 10.07
N THR A 444 -12.55 -9.05 9.32
CA THR A 444 -11.72 -9.27 8.12
C THR A 444 -10.23 -9.43 8.46
N ASP A 445 -9.73 -8.80 9.53
CA ASP A 445 -8.33 -8.94 9.98
C ASP A 445 -7.80 -10.39 10.05
N PRO A 446 -8.49 -11.36 10.68
CA PRO A 446 -7.99 -12.74 10.73
C PRO A 446 -7.98 -13.41 9.35
N LEU A 447 -8.83 -12.98 8.41
CA LEU A 447 -8.90 -13.55 7.05
C LEU A 447 -7.71 -13.12 6.17
N LEU A 448 -6.99 -12.07 6.55
CA LEU A 448 -5.74 -11.65 5.90
C LEU A 448 -4.58 -12.63 6.15
N ARG A 449 -4.76 -13.62 7.02
CA ARG A 449 -3.73 -14.57 7.50
C ARG A 449 -4.08 -16.01 7.14
N GLY A 450 -4.35 -16.24 5.85
CA GLY A 450 -4.58 -17.57 5.28
C GLY A 450 -5.31 -17.54 3.95
N ALA A 451 -5.96 -18.65 3.57
CA ALA A 451 -6.54 -18.83 2.23
C ALA A 451 -7.57 -17.77 1.78
N GLY A 452 -8.14 -16.99 2.71
CA GLY A 452 -9.04 -15.87 2.42
C GLY A 452 -8.33 -14.55 2.10
N GLN A 453 -7.00 -14.50 2.10
CA GLN A 453 -6.19 -13.27 2.09
C GLN A 453 -6.50 -12.34 0.91
N LEU A 454 -6.55 -12.85 -0.32
CA LEU A 454 -6.84 -12.03 -1.50
C LEU A 454 -8.25 -11.42 -1.45
N ALA A 455 -9.25 -12.21 -1.05
CA ALA A 455 -10.62 -11.72 -0.90
C ALA A 455 -10.73 -10.67 0.21
N ALA A 456 -10.04 -10.88 1.33
CA ALA A 456 -9.97 -9.93 2.43
C ALA A 456 -9.32 -8.59 2.02
N ILE A 457 -8.24 -8.63 1.24
CA ILE A 457 -7.59 -7.45 0.66
C ILE A 457 -8.55 -6.70 -0.27
N GLU A 458 -9.29 -7.42 -1.13
CA GLU A 458 -10.26 -6.81 -2.05
C GLU A 458 -11.42 -6.15 -1.31
N VAL A 459 -11.95 -6.78 -0.26
CA VAL A 459 -13.02 -6.23 0.59
C VAL A 459 -12.56 -4.95 1.28
N LEU A 460 -11.41 -4.97 1.97
CA LEU A 460 -10.87 -3.80 2.65
C LEU A 460 -10.50 -2.68 1.68
N GLY A 461 -9.99 -3.02 0.50
CA GLY A 461 -9.69 -2.06 -0.57
C GLY A 461 -10.95 -1.39 -1.14
N THR A 462 -12.03 -2.16 -1.29
CA THR A 462 -13.32 -1.66 -1.79
C THR A 462 -14.00 -0.73 -0.79
N GLU A 463 -13.93 -1.05 0.51
CA GLU A 463 -14.55 -0.26 1.58
C GLU A 463 -13.63 0.75 2.26
N TYR A 464 -12.43 0.97 1.70
CA TYR A 464 -11.39 1.75 2.37
C TYR A 464 -11.83 3.17 2.73
N GLU A 465 -12.58 3.85 1.86
CA GLU A 465 -13.08 5.20 2.14
C GLU A 465 -14.09 5.21 3.31
N ASN A 466 -14.96 4.20 3.37
CA ASN A 466 -15.88 4.07 4.49
C ASN A 466 -15.16 3.75 5.80
N LEU A 467 -14.14 2.89 5.76
CA LEU A 467 -13.27 2.59 6.91
C LEU A 467 -12.55 3.84 7.41
N ARG A 468 -12.00 4.64 6.50
CA ARG A 468 -11.34 5.93 6.80
C ARG A 468 -12.31 6.93 7.42
N THR A 469 -13.51 7.07 6.84
CA THR A 469 -14.56 7.95 7.38
C THR A 469 -15.00 7.51 8.78
N ALA A 470 -15.18 6.21 9.02
CA ALA A 470 -15.54 5.69 10.34
C ALA A 470 -14.44 5.98 11.37
N LEU A 471 -13.16 5.74 11.04
CA LEU A 471 -12.04 6.02 11.93
C LEU A 471 -11.91 7.52 12.25
N ARG A 472 -12.07 8.40 11.25
CA ARG A 472 -12.09 9.85 11.45
C ARG A 472 -13.17 10.28 12.44
N ARG A 473 -14.39 9.72 12.29
CA ARG A 473 -15.52 9.99 13.19
C ARG A 473 -15.23 9.50 14.62
N ALA A 474 -14.63 8.33 14.78
CA ALA A 474 -14.24 7.81 16.10
C ALA A 474 -13.22 8.74 16.79
N VAL A 475 -12.20 9.21 16.07
CA VAL A 475 -11.20 10.17 16.58
C VAL A 475 -11.86 11.51 16.94
N ALA A 476 -12.69 12.07 16.05
CA ALA A 476 -13.39 13.33 16.28
C ALA A 476 -14.34 13.26 17.50
N ALA A 477 -15.00 12.12 17.70
CA ALA A 477 -15.84 11.85 18.87
C ALA A 477 -15.04 11.54 20.15
N ARG A 478 -13.70 11.46 20.07
CA ARG A 478 -12.81 11.00 21.15
C ARG A 478 -13.19 9.61 21.68
N ASP A 479 -13.75 8.74 20.82
CA ASP A 479 -14.12 7.36 21.17
C ASP A 479 -12.88 6.45 21.05
N GLU A 480 -12.08 6.44 22.11
CA GLU A 480 -10.79 5.76 22.17
C GLU A 480 -10.89 4.28 21.78
N GLN A 481 -11.88 3.54 22.28
CA GLN A 481 -11.90 2.09 22.13
C GLN A 481 -12.30 1.67 20.71
N GLU A 482 -13.21 2.41 20.08
CA GLU A 482 -13.54 2.21 18.66
C GLU A 482 -12.33 2.51 17.79
N ALA A 483 -11.63 3.62 18.04
CA ALA A 483 -10.47 4.02 17.27
C ALA A 483 -9.29 3.03 17.42
N LEU A 484 -9.03 2.55 18.65
CA LEU A 484 -8.05 1.48 18.91
C LEU A 484 -8.40 0.20 18.14
N CYS A 485 -9.65 -0.25 18.21
CA CYS A 485 -10.11 -1.47 17.53
C CYS A 485 -9.91 -1.36 16.01
N MET A 486 -10.29 -0.23 15.41
CA MET A 486 -10.11 0.00 13.98
C MET A 486 -8.64 0.06 13.55
N VAL A 487 -7.79 0.80 14.27
CA VAL A 487 -6.34 0.86 13.97
C VAL A 487 -5.70 -0.51 14.05
N LEU A 488 -6.01 -1.29 15.08
CA LEU A 488 -5.48 -2.64 15.24
C LEU A 488 -5.97 -3.58 14.13
N GLY A 489 -7.24 -3.49 13.73
CA GLY A 489 -7.81 -4.31 12.65
C GLY A 489 -7.36 -3.94 11.25
N LEU A 490 -6.93 -2.69 11.02
CA LEU A 490 -6.42 -2.22 9.73
C LEU A 490 -4.89 -2.30 9.61
N ALA A 491 -4.17 -2.48 10.72
CA ALA A 491 -2.72 -2.44 10.74
C ALA A 491 -2.07 -3.44 9.78
N TRP A 492 -2.57 -4.67 9.73
CA TRP A 492 -2.00 -5.69 8.85
C TRP A 492 -2.29 -5.43 7.37
N TYR A 493 -3.49 -4.93 7.06
CA TYR A 493 -3.82 -4.48 5.71
C TYR A 493 -2.90 -3.32 5.28
N TRP A 494 -2.68 -2.33 6.15
CA TRP A 494 -1.73 -1.25 5.87
C TRP A 494 -0.31 -1.76 5.66
N HIS A 495 0.11 -2.79 6.39
CA HIS A 495 1.42 -3.43 6.22
C HIS A 495 1.55 -4.09 4.84
N ILE A 496 0.64 -5.02 4.47
CA ILE A 496 0.67 -5.74 3.18
C ILE A 496 0.64 -4.76 1.99
N ARG A 497 -0.14 -3.68 2.13
CA ARG A 497 -0.39 -2.71 1.05
C ARG A 497 0.60 -1.55 1.02
N ASP A 498 1.62 -1.58 1.87
CA ASP A 498 2.64 -0.53 2.03
C ASP A 498 2.03 0.87 2.31
N LEU A 499 0.99 0.91 3.13
CA LEU A 499 0.26 2.12 3.50
C LEU A 499 0.79 2.75 4.78
N ARG A 500 2.11 2.81 4.90
CA ARG A 500 2.83 3.22 6.13
C ARG A 500 2.47 4.62 6.59
N ALA A 501 2.30 5.57 5.67
CA ALA A 501 1.92 6.95 5.99
C ALA A 501 0.58 7.01 6.75
N GLU A 502 -0.37 6.19 6.36
CA GLU A 502 -1.66 6.12 7.02
C GLU A 502 -1.60 5.39 8.35
N GLY A 503 -0.82 4.30 8.42
CA GLY A 503 -0.49 3.68 9.70
C GLY A 503 0.10 4.68 10.69
N ARG A 504 1.09 5.49 10.27
CA ARG A 504 1.68 6.56 11.10
C ARG A 504 0.65 7.59 11.54
N TYR A 505 -0.11 8.15 10.59
CA TYR A 505 -1.08 9.20 10.87
C TYR A 505 -2.12 8.73 11.89
N TRP A 506 -2.78 7.60 11.63
CA TRP A 506 -3.86 7.12 12.48
C TRP A 506 -3.38 6.66 13.85
N THR A 507 -2.23 5.98 13.93
CA THR A 507 -1.65 5.62 15.24
C THR A 507 -1.30 6.88 16.04
N SER A 508 -0.71 7.91 15.43
CA SER A 508 -0.46 9.21 16.06
C SER A 508 -1.74 9.84 16.62
N GLN A 509 -2.79 9.97 15.79
CA GLN A 509 -4.07 10.53 16.23
C GLN A 509 -4.67 9.74 17.41
N VAL A 510 -4.71 8.40 17.32
CA VAL A 510 -5.34 7.55 18.34
C VAL A 510 -4.58 7.57 19.66
N THR A 511 -3.24 7.66 19.64
CA THR A 511 -2.46 7.76 20.89
C THR A 511 -2.77 9.02 21.71
N THR A 512 -3.29 10.08 21.10
CA THR A 512 -3.70 11.30 21.82
C THR A 512 -5.05 11.17 22.56
N LEU A 513 -5.78 10.08 22.32
CA LEU A 513 -7.10 9.86 22.92
C LEU A 513 -7.02 9.37 24.37
N GLY A 514 -5.95 8.63 24.71
CA GLY A 514 -5.75 7.97 26.00
C GLY A 514 -4.42 8.30 26.67
N PRO A 515 -4.16 7.75 27.87
CA PRO A 515 -2.87 7.87 28.54
C PRO A 515 -1.78 7.12 27.77
N ASP A 516 -0.57 7.67 27.73
CA ASP A 516 0.60 6.99 27.16
C ASP A 516 0.95 5.76 28.03
N PRO A 517 0.86 4.54 27.48
CA PRO A 517 1.15 3.31 28.24
C PRO A 517 2.64 3.14 28.58
N PHE A 518 3.52 3.97 28.02
CA PHE A 518 4.96 3.98 28.28
C PHE A 518 5.42 5.21 29.09
N ALA A 519 4.50 5.97 29.68
CA ALA A 519 4.83 7.08 30.57
C ALA A 519 5.25 6.59 31.97
N LEU A 520 6.03 7.42 32.69
CA LEU A 520 6.43 7.14 34.08
C LEU A 520 5.26 7.40 35.07
N PRO A 521 5.11 6.61 36.15
CA PRO A 521 5.88 5.40 36.47
C PRO A 521 5.50 4.21 35.57
N LEU A 522 6.50 3.46 35.10
CA LEU A 522 6.26 2.31 34.23
C LEU A 522 5.50 1.20 34.96
N THR A 523 4.55 0.60 34.25
CA THR A 523 3.82 -0.59 34.70
C THR A 523 4.19 -1.77 33.80
N VAL A 524 4.76 -2.82 34.39
CA VAL A 524 5.10 -4.05 33.66
C VAL A 524 3.83 -4.69 33.09
N ALA A 525 3.89 -5.12 31.84
CA ALA A 525 2.75 -5.73 31.15
C ALA A 525 2.35 -7.07 31.84
N PRO A 526 1.12 -7.20 32.34
CA PRO A 526 0.61 -8.48 32.83
C PRO A 526 0.37 -9.45 31.66
N PRO A 527 0.33 -10.78 31.87
CA PRO A 527 -0.02 -11.72 30.82
C PRO A 527 -1.47 -11.51 30.35
N VAL A 528 -1.67 -11.34 29.03
CA VAL A 528 -2.98 -11.17 28.39
C VAL A 528 -3.16 -12.28 27.35
N HIS A 529 -4.09 -13.22 27.61
CA HIS A 529 -4.32 -14.39 26.76
C HIS A 529 -5.34 -14.13 25.64
N GLU A 530 -6.29 -13.23 25.87
CA GLU A 530 -7.34 -12.82 24.94
C GLU A 530 -6.76 -12.02 23.77
N ARG A 531 -7.31 -12.14 22.56
CA ARG A 531 -6.87 -11.31 21.42
C ARG A 531 -7.62 -9.99 21.46
N LEU A 532 -6.93 -8.92 21.05
CA LEU A 532 -7.45 -7.55 21.08
C LEU A 532 -8.70 -7.34 20.22
N LEU A 533 -8.92 -8.19 19.22
CA LEU A 533 -9.99 -8.08 18.22
C LEU A 533 -11.03 -9.20 18.29
N ASP A 534 -10.94 -10.12 19.26
CA ASP A 534 -11.92 -11.23 19.38
C ASP A 534 -13.33 -10.73 19.68
N ALA A 535 -13.43 -9.65 20.47
CA ALA A 535 -14.69 -9.02 20.85
C ALA A 535 -14.76 -7.55 20.42
N PRO A 536 -15.97 -7.05 20.10
CA PRO A 536 -16.22 -5.63 19.91
C PRO A 536 -15.98 -4.82 21.21
N PRO A 537 -15.61 -3.53 21.15
CA PRO A 537 -15.70 -2.63 22.30
C PRO A 537 -17.10 -2.65 22.98
N PRO A 538 -17.19 -2.46 24.31
CA PRO A 538 -16.09 -2.05 25.20
C PRO A 538 -15.15 -3.19 25.63
N MET A 539 -13.85 -2.88 25.68
CA MET A 539 -12.78 -3.77 26.14
C MET A 539 -12.73 -3.81 27.68
N SER A 540 -12.25 -4.93 28.24
CA SER A 540 -11.87 -5.00 29.66
C SER A 540 -10.72 -4.03 29.96
N PRO A 541 -10.52 -3.60 31.22
CA PRO A 541 -9.41 -2.72 31.58
C PRO A 541 -8.03 -3.26 31.16
N GLU A 542 -7.83 -4.57 31.27
CA GLU A 542 -6.60 -5.26 30.89
C GLU A 542 -6.39 -5.23 29.37
N LEU A 543 -7.43 -5.53 28.59
CA LEU A 543 -7.38 -5.47 27.12
C LEU A 543 -7.21 -4.04 26.60
N LEU A 544 -7.86 -3.06 27.23
CA LEU A 544 -7.71 -1.66 26.84
C LEU A 544 -6.26 -1.17 27.06
N ALA A 545 -5.64 -1.55 28.19
CA ALA A 545 -4.24 -1.23 28.44
C ALA A 545 -3.31 -1.89 27.41
N GLU A 546 -3.59 -3.14 27.02
CA GLU A 546 -2.83 -3.84 25.98
C GLU A 546 -3.07 -3.25 24.58
N ALA A 547 -4.29 -2.84 24.25
CA ALA A 547 -4.61 -2.17 22.99
C ALA A 547 -3.84 -0.87 22.82
N ARG A 548 -3.75 -0.06 23.90
CA ARG A 548 -2.90 1.15 23.93
C ARG A 548 -1.43 0.83 23.68
N ARG A 549 -0.88 -0.18 24.38
CA ARG A 549 0.50 -0.62 24.15
C ARG A 549 0.70 -1.08 22.72
N GLY A 550 -0.25 -1.84 22.18
CA GLY A 550 -0.21 -2.35 20.81
C GLY A 550 -0.17 -1.26 19.75
N VAL A 551 -1.02 -0.23 19.87
CA VAL A 551 -0.97 0.94 18.97
C VAL A 551 0.33 1.73 19.14
N GLY A 552 0.85 1.85 20.37
CA GLY A 552 2.17 2.45 20.61
C GLY A 552 3.33 1.64 20.00
N LEU A 553 3.23 0.31 19.96
CA LEU A 553 4.19 -0.55 19.25
C LEU A 553 4.05 -0.44 17.73
N LEU A 554 2.84 -0.30 17.20
CA LEU A 554 2.62 -0.05 15.77
C LEU A 554 3.26 1.26 15.31
N GLN A 555 3.30 2.30 16.16
CA GLN A 555 4.09 3.50 15.87
C GLN A 555 5.53 3.12 15.58
N LEU A 556 6.18 2.27 16.38
CA LEU A 556 7.57 1.83 16.14
C LEU A 556 7.77 1.10 14.81
N VAL A 557 6.77 0.34 14.35
CA VAL A 557 6.81 -0.36 13.06
C VAL A 557 6.66 0.60 11.89
N TYR A 558 5.81 1.61 12.06
CA TYR A 558 5.57 2.64 11.06
C TYR A 558 6.58 3.78 11.12
N MET A 559 7.37 3.88 12.20
CA MET A 559 8.60 4.68 12.23
C MET A 559 9.48 4.10 11.14
N ASN A 560 9.69 4.90 10.11
CA ASN A 560 10.62 4.53 9.07
C ASN A 560 11.97 4.22 9.75
N VAL A 561 12.63 3.15 9.31
CA VAL A 561 14.09 3.01 9.42
C VAL A 561 14.80 4.20 8.72
N VAL A 562 14.05 5.00 7.95
CA VAL A 562 14.43 6.25 7.28
C VAL A 562 13.66 7.45 7.84
N VAL A 563 14.25 8.14 8.81
CA VAL A 563 14.20 9.59 9.13
C VAL A 563 14.69 9.66 10.59
N GLY A 564 15.67 10.50 10.88
CA GLY A 564 16.52 10.53 12.09
C GLY A 564 15.85 10.71 13.46
N GLN A 565 14.82 9.93 13.78
CA GLN A 565 14.14 9.92 15.07
C GLN A 565 14.75 8.90 16.04
N TRP A 566 15.55 7.93 15.59
CA TRP A 566 16.13 6.92 16.48
C TRP A 566 17.20 7.46 17.42
N THR A 567 17.72 8.67 17.18
CA THR A 567 18.79 9.29 18.00
C THR A 567 18.36 10.54 18.76
N ASP A 568 17.08 10.95 18.67
CA ASP A 568 16.56 11.89 19.65
C ASP A 568 16.59 11.21 21.03
N ASP A 569 17.18 11.87 22.02
CA ASP A 569 17.24 11.38 23.41
C ASP A 569 15.84 10.90 23.89
N GLU A 570 14.77 11.54 23.43
CA GLU A 570 13.38 11.19 23.75
C GLU A 570 12.93 9.83 23.17
N HIS A 571 13.31 9.49 21.94
CA HIS A 571 12.93 8.23 21.29
C HIS A 571 13.73 7.05 21.85
N LEU A 572 15.03 7.21 22.10
CA LEU A 572 15.84 6.19 22.78
C LEU A 572 15.31 5.93 24.20
N VAL A 573 14.91 7.00 24.90
CA VAL A 573 14.23 6.88 26.20
C VAL A 573 12.91 6.14 26.06
N ARG A 574 12.11 6.40 25.02
CA ARG A 574 10.86 5.65 24.76
C ARG A 574 11.11 4.17 24.48
N LEU A 575 12.09 3.82 23.65
CA LEU A 575 12.46 2.42 23.37
C LEU A 575 12.94 1.70 24.63
N THR A 576 13.77 2.36 25.44
CA THR A 576 14.22 1.83 26.74
C THR A 576 13.02 1.54 27.65
N ARG A 577 12.02 2.42 27.68
CA ARG A 577 10.78 2.20 28.45
C ARG A 577 9.96 1.04 27.90
N VAL A 578 9.86 0.89 26.58
CA VAL A 578 9.19 -0.25 25.93
C VAL A 578 9.86 -1.57 26.35
N ALA A 579 11.19 -1.65 26.30
CA ALA A 579 11.95 -2.82 26.72
C ALA A 579 11.80 -3.15 28.22
N GLN A 580 11.51 -2.16 29.06
CA GLN A 580 11.25 -2.35 30.50
C GLN A 580 9.80 -2.76 30.82
N VAL A 581 8.84 -2.46 29.93
CA VAL A 581 7.43 -2.81 30.11
C VAL A 581 7.15 -4.27 29.74
N TYR A 582 7.79 -4.78 28.68
CA TYR A 582 7.62 -6.16 28.24
C TYR A 582 8.68 -7.09 28.82
N ARG A 583 8.36 -8.39 28.83
CA ARG A 583 9.32 -9.47 29.13
C ARG A 583 9.12 -10.61 28.13
N PRO A 584 10.18 -11.37 27.82
CA PRO A 584 10.05 -12.55 26.97
C PRO A 584 9.03 -13.57 27.49
N GLY A 585 8.37 -14.28 26.57
CA GLY A 585 7.49 -15.40 26.89
C GLY A 585 6.05 -15.07 27.28
N LEU A 586 5.63 -13.80 27.22
CA LEU A 586 4.25 -13.39 27.49
C LEU A 586 3.27 -13.88 26.39
N PRO A 587 2.00 -14.19 26.71
CA PRO A 587 1.03 -14.65 25.71
C PRO A 587 0.72 -13.61 24.64
N GLN A 588 0.71 -12.32 24.96
CA GLN A 588 0.46 -11.26 23.97
C GLN A 588 1.67 -10.97 23.06
N THR A 589 2.90 -11.23 23.52
CA THR A 589 4.11 -10.95 22.73
C THR A 589 4.33 -11.98 21.61
N CYS A 590 3.58 -13.09 21.61
CA CYS A 590 3.57 -14.03 20.50
C CYS A 590 2.72 -13.55 19.30
N ARG A 591 1.98 -12.44 19.43
CA ARG A 591 1.07 -11.92 18.41
C ARG A 591 1.45 -10.50 18.02
N PRO A 592 1.32 -10.10 16.75
CA PRO A 592 1.30 -8.69 16.39
C PRO A 592 0.12 -7.98 17.07
N PRO A 593 0.26 -6.71 17.51
CA PRO A 593 1.50 -5.91 17.50
C PRO A 593 2.44 -6.17 18.69
N GLY A 594 2.01 -6.93 19.71
CA GLY A 594 2.78 -7.22 20.93
C GLY A 594 4.20 -7.73 20.65
N PHE A 595 4.41 -8.49 19.58
CA PHE A 595 5.71 -8.95 19.10
C PHE A 595 6.71 -7.82 18.79
N PHE A 596 6.26 -6.66 18.30
CA PHE A 596 7.13 -5.60 17.77
C PHE A 596 8.00 -4.90 18.82
N TRP A 597 7.85 -5.21 20.11
CA TRP A 597 8.74 -4.70 21.15
C TRP A 597 10.21 -5.11 20.96
N PHE A 598 10.50 -6.16 20.17
CA PHE A 598 11.88 -6.56 19.86
C PHE A 598 12.70 -5.46 19.18
N PHE A 599 12.06 -4.54 18.45
CA PHE A 599 12.75 -3.39 17.85
C PHE A 599 13.46 -2.54 18.91
N ALA A 600 12.92 -2.48 20.13
CA ALA A 600 13.59 -1.81 21.25
C ALA A 600 14.87 -2.53 21.68
N LEU A 601 14.92 -3.87 21.61
CA LEU A 601 16.12 -4.64 21.92
C LEU A 601 17.19 -4.51 20.84
N VAL A 602 16.80 -4.54 19.56
CA VAL A 602 17.73 -4.34 18.43
C VAL A 602 18.49 -3.01 18.61
N VAL A 603 17.78 -1.94 18.95
CA VAL A 603 18.42 -0.62 19.09
C VAL A 603 19.25 -0.46 20.35
N SER A 604 18.96 -1.23 21.40
CA SER A 604 19.82 -1.27 22.59
C SER A 604 21.19 -1.90 22.32
N GLY A 605 21.35 -2.64 21.22
CA GLY A 605 22.62 -3.30 20.85
C GLY A 605 22.93 -4.57 21.64
N ASP A 606 22.00 -5.06 22.47
CA ASP A 606 22.16 -6.31 23.24
C ASP A 606 21.76 -7.53 22.40
N GLY A 607 22.76 -8.16 21.78
CA GLY A 607 22.57 -9.32 20.90
C GLY A 607 22.12 -10.58 21.63
N ASP A 608 22.56 -10.80 22.87
CA ASP A 608 22.22 -11.98 23.66
C ASP A 608 20.78 -11.89 24.17
N ALA A 609 20.37 -10.72 24.66
CA ALA A 609 18.99 -10.48 25.07
C ALA A 609 18.00 -10.60 23.90
N LEU A 610 18.41 -10.18 22.69
CA LEU A 610 17.61 -10.35 21.48
C LEU A 610 17.40 -11.83 21.14
N LEU A 611 18.45 -12.65 21.23
CA LEU A 611 18.35 -14.09 20.99
C LEU A 611 17.44 -14.79 22.00
N GLU A 612 17.67 -14.53 23.30
CA GLU A 612 16.84 -15.09 24.37
C GLU A 612 15.36 -14.74 24.15
N MET A 613 15.10 -13.49 23.74
CA MET A 613 13.75 -13.03 23.44
C MET A 613 13.13 -13.75 22.23
N LEU A 614 13.88 -13.95 21.14
CA LEU A 614 13.40 -14.67 19.96
C LEU A 614 13.09 -16.13 20.29
N ASP A 615 13.95 -16.80 21.04
CA ASP A 615 13.77 -18.19 21.47
C ASP A 615 12.55 -18.36 22.39
N GLU A 616 12.41 -17.48 23.38
CA GLU A 616 11.24 -17.47 24.26
C GLU A 616 9.96 -17.11 23.51
N THR A 617 10.03 -16.30 22.47
CA THR A 617 8.88 -15.99 21.61
C THR A 617 8.46 -17.20 20.80
N VAL A 618 9.38 -17.92 20.15
CA VAL A 618 9.06 -19.19 19.46
C VAL A 618 8.52 -20.22 20.46
N GLY A 619 9.12 -20.32 21.65
CA GLY A 619 8.63 -21.14 22.75
C GLY A 619 7.21 -20.76 23.18
N ALA A 620 6.91 -19.47 23.29
CA ALA A 620 5.58 -18.96 23.62
C ALA A 620 4.58 -19.22 22.49
N CYS A 621 4.96 -19.06 21.21
CA CYS A 621 4.12 -19.42 20.07
C CYS A 621 3.76 -20.91 20.09
N ARG A 622 4.70 -21.80 20.44
CA ARG A 622 4.42 -23.24 20.60
C ARG A 622 3.49 -23.55 21.78
N ARG A 623 3.46 -22.72 22.82
CA ARG A 623 2.60 -22.89 24.01
C ARG A 623 1.21 -22.24 23.86
N PHE A 624 1.13 -21.07 23.25
CA PHE A 624 -0.02 -20.16 23.27
C PHE A 624 -0.47 -19.65 21.89
N GLY A 625 0.42 -19.71 20.89
CA GLY A 625 0.17 -19.24 19.54
C GLY A 625 -0.58 -20.27 18.71
N ASN A 626 -1.21 -19.82 17.63
CA ASN A 626 -1.70 -20.73 16.59
C ASN A 626 -0.59 -20.93 15.54
N GLU A 627 -0.88 -21.76 14.55
CA GLU A 627 0.08 -22.13 13.50
C GLU A 627 0.65 -20.90 12.78
N TRP A 628 -0.15 -19.85 12.57
CA TRP A 628 0.29 -18.61 11.93
C TRP A 628 1.29 -17.82 12.78
N GLU A 629 1.04 -17.62 14.07
CA GLU A 629 1.96 -16.88 14.95
C GLU A 629 3.30 -17.61 15.12
N LEU A 630 3.27 -18.94 15.14
CA LEU A 630 4.50 -19.74 15.14
C LEU A 630 5.28 -19.57 13.84
N ALA A 631 4.62 -19.68 12.69
CA ALA A 631 5.24 -19.50 11.38
C ALA A 631 5.88 -18.11 11.25
N TYR A 632 5.17 -17.07 11.69
CA TYR A 632 5.67 -15.69 11.68
C TYR A 632 6.89 -15.52 12.60
N ALA A 633 6.85 -16.05 13.83
CA ALA A 633 7.98 -15.98 14.75
C ALA A 633 9.22 -16.72 14.23
N LEU A 634 9.05 -17.89 13.60
CA LEU A 634 10.12 -18.64 12.96
C LEU A 634 10.71 -17.88 11.77
N GLN A 635 9.88 -17.35 10.87
CA GLN A 635 10.34 -16.56 9.73
C GLN A 635 11.12 -15.31 10.17
N MET A 636 10.63 -14.60 11.19
CA MET A 636 11.35 -13.45 11.75
C MET A 636 12.67 -13.84 12.40
N ARG A 637 12.70 -14.93 13.18
CA ARG A 637 13.95 -15.44 13.77
C ARG A 637 14.93 -15.83 12.67
N ALA A 638 14.46 -16.49 11.60
CA ALA A 638 15.28 -16.80 10.43
C ALA A 638 15.90 -15.54 9.80
N ASN A 639 15.13 -14.45 9.62
CA ASN A 639 15.66 -13.18 9.09
C ASN A 639 16.72 -12.54 10.00
N VAL A 640 16.52 -12.58 11.32
CA VAL A 640 17.51 -12.04 12.27
C VAL A 640 18.78 -12.88 12.27
N LEU A 641 18.65 -14.22 12.25
CA LEU A 641 19.78 -15.14 12.24
C LEU A 641 20.53 -15.14 10.90
N ALA A 642 19.83 -15.00 9.76
CA ALA A 642 20.44 -14.98 8.43
C ALA A 642 21.41 -13.81 8.24
N ASN A 643 21.22 -12.70 8.96
CA ASN A 643 22.15 -11.56 8.94
C ASN A 643 23.46 -11.82 9.73
N ARG A 644 23.62 -13.00 10.34
CA ARG A 644 24.77 -13.34 11.21
C ARG A 644 25.33 -14.71 10.85
N SER A 645 26.51 -14.73 10.21
CA SER A 645 27.13 -15.96 9.68
C SER A 645 27.28 -17.08 10.72
N HIS A 646 27.72 -16.76 11.94
CA HIS A 646 27.86 -17.72 13.05
C HIS A 646 26.55 -18.39 13.53
N TRP A 647 25.37 -17.92 13.10
CA TRP A 647 24.06 -18.48 13.47
C TRP A 647 23.24 -19.00 12.28
N ALA A 648 23.84 -19.07 11.09
CA ALA A 648 23.14 -19.37 9.84
C ALA A 648 22.50 -20.77 9.80
N GLY A 649 22.99 -21.72 10.60
CA GLY A 649 22.49 -23.11 10.64
C GLY A 649 21.03 -23.23 11.08
N ASP A 650 20.60 -22.44 12.06
CA ASP A 650 19.22 -22.48 12.58
C ASP A 650 18.24 -21.68 11.70
N ALA A 651 18.74 -20.67 10.96
CA ALA A 651 17.93 -19.81 10.11
C ALA A 651 17.21 -20.56 8.97
N ALA A 652 17.92 -21.46 8.29
CA ALA A 652 17.34 -22.23 7.17
C ALA A 652 16.23 -23.18 7.65
N ARG A 653 16.43 -23.82 8.81
CA ARG A 653 15.43 -24.71 9.41
C ARG A 653 14.16 -23.95 9.77
N ASP A 654 14.30 -22.79 10.40
CA ASP A 654 13.17 -21.95 10.78
C ASP A 654 12.41 -21.43 9.55
N ALA A 655 13.13 -21.02 8.49
CA ALA A 655 12.53 -20.60 7.23
C ALA A 655 11.76 -21.74 6.55
N ASP A 656 12.29 -22.97 6.55
CA ASP A 656 11.62 -24.15 6.00
C ASP A 656 10.35 -24.54 6.80
N GLU A 657 10.43 -24.51 8.14
CA GLU A 657 9.28 -24.79 9.02
C GLU A 657 8.19 -23.73 8.84
N ALA A 658 8.57 -22.44 8.75
CA ALA A 658 7.65 -21.33 8.48
C ALA A 658 7.01 -21.45 7.09
N LEU A 659 7.80 -21.71 6.05
CA LEU A 659 7.32 -21.89 4.67
C LEU A 659 6.29 -23.02 4.59
N ALA A 660 6.58 -24.16 5.23
CA ALA A 660 5.66 -25.29 5.27
C ALA A 660 4.35 -24.95 5.98
N ALA A 661 4.40 -24.16 7.06
CA ALA A 661 3.22 -23.71 7.78
C ALA A 661 2.40 -22.71 6.97
N PHE A 662 2.99 -21.65 6.42
CA PHE A 662 2.26 -20.66 5.61
C PHE A 662 1.65 -21.28 4.36
N THR A 663 2.34 -22.24 3.73
CA THR A 663 1.80 -22.99 2.59
C THR A 663 0.55 -23.78 2.98
N ARG A 664 0.53 -24.43 4.16
CA ARG A 664 -0.66 -25.15 4.65
C ARG A 664 -1.81 -24.20 5.00
N ILE A 665 -1.50 -23.05 5.58
CA ILE A 665 -2.47 -22.02 5.98
C ILE A 665 -3.06 -21.31 4.74
N GLY A 666 -2.33 -21.29 3.62
CA GLY A 666 -2.69 -20.56 2.41
C GLY A 666 -2.40 -19.07 2.50
N ASP A 667 -1.40 -18.67 3.30
CA ASP A 667 -0.95 -17.28 3.41
C ASP A 667 0.14 -17.00 2.38
N LEU A 668 -0.20 -16.29 1.31
CA LEU A 668 0.71 -16.01 0.19
C LEU A 668 1.83 -15.04 0.61
N TRP A 669 1.51 -14.04 1.44
CA TRP A 669 2.51 -13.12 1.99
C TRP A 669 3.54 -13.86 2.84
N GLY A 670 3.08 -14.73 3.75
CA GLY A 670 3.96 -15.53 4.60
C GLY A 670 4.83 -16.52 3.81
N VAL A 671 4.32 -17.08 2.72
CA VAL A 671 5.09 -17.89 1.77
C VAL A 671 6.19 -17.06 1.11
N ALA A 672 5.88 -15.88 0.59
CA ALA A 672 6.86 -14.99 -0.04
C ALA A 672 7.97 -14.59 0.95
N GLU A 673 7.60 -14.22 2.17
CA GLU A 673 8.53 -13.84 3.24
C GLU A 673 9.44 -14.99 3.70
N SER A 674 8.90 -16.22 3.78
CA SER A 674 9.69 -17.39 4.18
C SER A 674 10.65 -17.83 3.06
N LEU A 675 10.23 -17.70 1.79
CA LEU A 675 11.12 -17.89 0.64
C LEU A 675 12.21 -16.82 0.60
N SER A 676 11.88 -15.56 0.91
CA SER A 676 12.88 -14.50 1.06
C SER A 676 13.90 -14.86 2.13
N ALA A 677 13.44 -15.20 3.35
CA ALA A 677 14.31 -15.57 4.46
C ALA A 677 15.23 -16.75 4.12
N ARG A 678 14.70 -17.78 3.46
CA ARG A 678 15.50 -18.93 3.00
C ARG A 678 16.48 -18.55 1.90
N GLY A 679 16.05 -17.72 0.95
CA GLY A 679 16.89 -17.16 -0.10
C GLY A 679 18.08 -16.39 0.46
N GLU A 680 17.86 -15.55 1.46
CA GLU A 680 18.92 -14.83 2.18
C GLU A 680 19.87 -15.81 2.90
N GLY A 681 19.35 -16.84 3.56
CA GLY A 681 20.17 -17.90 4.16
C GLY A 681 20.97 -18.70 3.12
N HIS A 682 20.45 -18.88 1.90
CA HIS A 682 21.17 -19.50 0.78
C HIS A 682 22.25 -18.58 0.22
N GLU A 683 21.97 -17.29 0.05
CA GLU A 683 22.92 -16.26 -0.37
C GLU A 683 24.12 -16.22 0.58
N ARG A 684 23.86 -16.13 1.89
CA ARG A 684 24.88 -16.07 2.95
C ARG A 684 25.73 -17.33 3.06
N ALA A 685 25.22 -18.46 2.56
CA ALA A 685 25.95 -19.72 2.49
C ALA A 685 26.59 -19.98 1.11
N GLY A 686 26.63 -18.98 0.22
CA GLY A 686 27.23 -19.07 -1.12
C GLY A 686 26.42 -19.92 -2.11
N ARG A 687 25.20 -20.33 -1.76
CA ARG A 687 24.29 -21.13 -2.61
C ARG A 687 23.46 -20.21 -3.52
N HIS A 688 24.13 -19.34 -4.28
CA HIS A 688 23.51 -18.25 -5.04
C HIS A 688 22.41 -18.70 -6.01
N ARG A 689 22.54 -19.88 -6.63
CA ARG A 689 21.49 -20.41 -7.54
C ARG A 689 20.21 -20.76 -6.80
N GLN A 690 20.30 -21.41 -5.64
CA GLN A 690 19.13 -21.76 -4.84
C GLN A 690 18.48 -20.49 -4.26
N ALA A 691 19.28 -19.50 -3.89
CA ALA A 691 18.79 -18.19 -3.46
C ALA A 691 18.02 -17.48 -4.60
N ALA A 692 18.54 -17.51 -5.83
CA ALA A 692 17.87 -16.93 -6.98
C ALA A 692 16.53 -17.62 -7.32
N ASP A 693 16.48 -18.96 -7.19
CA ASP A 693 15.24 -19.72 -7.36
C ASP A 693 14.19 -19.33 -6.32
N ASP A 694 14.59 -19.23 -5.05
CA ASP A 694 13.69 -18.82 -3.95
C ASP A 694 13.16 -17.40 -4.14
N PHE A 695 14.01 -16.42 -4.46
CA PHE A 695 13.57 -15.06 -4.72
C PHE A 695 12.65 -14.97 -5.95
N THR A 696 12.90 -15.75 -7.00
CA THR A 696 12.04 -15.78 -8.18
C THR A 696 10.62 -16.24 -7.83
N VAL A 697 10.49 -17.28 -7.01
CA VAL A 697 9.18 -17.76 -6.55
C VAL A 697 8.53 -16.76 -5.59
N ALA A 698 9.31 -16.16 -4.68
CA ALA A 698 8.82 -15.14 -3.75
C ALA A 698 8.24 -13.91 -4.46
N ILE A 699 8.89 -13.44 -5.54
CA ILE A 699 8.40 -12.33 -6.37
C ILE A 699 7.01 -12.64 -6.93
N GLY A 700 6.79 -13.86 -7.44
CA GLY A 700 5.49 -14.27 -7.98
C GLY A 700 4.36 -14.17 -6.95
N TYR A 701 4.60 -14.63 -5.72
CA TYR A 701 3.62 -14.50 -4.63
C TYR A 701 3.40 -13.03 -4.21
N ALA A 702 4.46 -12.23 -4.11
CA ALA A 702 4.37 -10.81 -3.78
C ALA A 702 3.56 -10.04 -4.83
N GLU A 703 3.74 -10.33 -6.12
CA GLU A 703 2.96 -9.74 -7.21
C GLU A 703 1.48 -10.15 -7.15
N GLU A 704 1.18 -11.40 -6.81
CA GLU A 704 -0.19 -11.92 -6.73
C GLU A 704 -1.04 -11.19 -5.66
N ILE A 705 -0.44 -10.88 -4.51
CA ILE A 705 -1.10 -10.12 -3.44
C ILE A 705 -1.04 -8.59 -3.64
N GLY A 706 -0.36 -8.12 -4.69
CA GLY A 706 -0.14 -6.70 -4.95
C GLY A 706 0.78 -6.03 -3.93
N ALA A 707 1.76 -6.76 -3.39
CA ALA A 707 2.81 -6.25 -2.52
C ALA A 707 3.99 -5.73 -3.37
N ASP A 708 3.73 -4.71 -4.19
CA ASP A 708 4.68 -4.19 -5.18
C ASP A 708 6.03 -3.78 -4.57
N PHE A 709 6.01 -3.18 -3.37
CA PHE A 709 7.23 -2.79 -2.66
C PHE A 709 8.11 -3.99 -2.29
N GLN A 710 7.50 -5.06 -1.77
CA GLN A 710 8.20 -6.30 -1.43
C GLN A 710 8.78 -6.95 -2.69
N ALA A 711 7.99 -7.02 -3.77
CA ALA A 711 8.45 -7.52 -5.06
C ALA A 711 9.66 -6.71 -5.60
N GLY A 712 9.65 -5.38 -5.46
CA GLY A 712 10.77 -4.51 -5.83
C GLY A 712 12.07 -4.85 -5.10
N VAL A 713 12.02 -4.99 -3.76
CA VAL A 713 13.20 -5.36 -2.96
C VAL A 713 13.74 -6.73 -3.35
N LEU A 714 12.85 -7.72 -3.53
CA LEU A 714 13.23 -9.07 -3.94
C LEU A 714 13.85 -9.09 -5.34
N ARG A 715 13.32 -8.29 -6.27
CA ARG A 715 13.93 -8.08 -7.59
C ARG A 715 15.32 -7.49 -7.45
N ALA A 716 15.51 -6.41 -6.69
CA ALA A 716 16.83 -5.81 -6.50
C ALA A 716 17.87 -6.82 -5.96
N ARG A 717 17.49 -7.65 -4.97
CA ARG A 717 18.34 -8.73 -4.46
C ARG A 717 18.64 -9.81 -5.50
N LEU A 718 17.61 -10.26 -6.25
CA LEU A 718 17.80 -11.19 -7.37
C LEU A 718 18.77 -10.63 -8.42
N GLY A 719 18.68 -9.33 -8.72
CA GLY A 719 19.62 -8.64 -9.61
C GLY A 719 21.06 -8.76 -9.14
N GLY A 720 21.32 -8.52 -7.85
CA GLY A 720 22.64 -8.71 -7.23
C GLY A 720 23.15 -10.15 -7.34
N LEU A 721 22.31 -11.15 -7.06
CA LEU A 721 22.68 -12.57 -7.19
C LEU A 721 23.00 -12.99 -8.62
N LEU A 722 22.27 -12.47 -9.61
CA LEU A 722 22.53 -12.77 -11.01
C LEU A 722 23.92 -12.27 -11.45
N LEU A 723 24.37 -11.14 -10.90
CA LEU A 723 25.74 -10.66 -11.12
C LEU A 723 26.77 -11.65 -10.52
N GLU A 724 26.56 -12.13 -9.29
CA GLU A 724 27.44 -13.14 -8.67
C GLU A 724 27.44 -14.49 -9.42
N LEU A 725 26.34 -14.83 -10.10
CA LEU A 725 26.22 -16.03 -10.94
C LEU A 725 26.83 -15.87 -12.35
N GLY A 726 27.33 -14.69 -12.71
CA GLY A 726 27.86 -14.37 -14.04
C GLY A 726 26.79 -14.11 -15.10
N GLU A 727 25.53 -13.89 -14.72
CA GLU A 727 24.43 -13.45 -15.60
C GLU A 727 24.36 -11.92 -15.67
N GLU A 728 25.48 -11.30 -16.04
CA GLU A 728 25.77 -9.86 -15.89
C GLU A 728 24.72 -8.95 -16.57
N GLU A 729 24.43 -9.19 -17.86
CA GLU A 729 23.45 -8.40 -18.62
C GLU A 729 22.06 -8.42 -17.97
N ARG A 730 21.65 -9.59 -17.47
CA ARG A 730 20.34 -9.80 -16.86
C ARG A 730 20.28 -9.17 -15.48
N GLY A 731 21.33 -9.34 -14.67
CA GLY A 731 21.44 -8.72 -13.34
C GLY A 731 21.43 -7.20 -13.42
N GLU A 732 22.24 -6.61 -14.29
CA GLU A 732 22.30 -5.16 -14.49
C GLU A 732 20.98 -4.60 -15.02
N ALA A 733 20.33 -5.26 -16.00
CA ALA A 733 19.03 -4.85 -16.51
C ALA A 733 17.95 -4.85 -15.44
N LEU A 734 17.97 -5.86 -14.55
CA LEU A 734 16.99 -6.00 -13.48
C LEU A 734 17.19 -4.94 -12.39
N LEU A 735 18.44 -4.66 -11.99
CA LEU A 735 18.77 -3.57 -11.06
C LEU A 735 18.38 -2.19 -11.62
N ARG A 736 18.67 -1.93 -12.90
CA ARG A 736 18.23 -0.70 -13.56
C ARG A 736 16.72 -0.61 -13.68
N GLY A 737 16.05 -1.73 -13.96
CA GLY A 737 14.60 -1.83 -13.98
C GLY A 737 14.00 -1.43 -12.64
N ALA A 738 14.55 -1.93 -11.53
CA ALA A 738 14.14 -1.53 -10.19
C ALA A 738 14.38 -0.02 -9.94
N LEU A 739 15.49 0.55 -10.40
CA LEU A 739 15.73 2.00 -10.26
C LEU A 739 14.81 2.86 -11.13
N ALA A 740 14.45 2.39 -12.31
CA ALA A 740 13.55 3.08 -13.23
C ALA A 740 12.09 2.99 -12.78
N GLU A 741 11.69 1.82 -12.24
CA GLU A 741 10.39 1.62 -11.61
C GLU A 741 10.20 2.59 -10.46
N TYR A 742 11.27 2.88 -9.71
CA TYR A 742 11.26 3.75 -8.54
C TYR A 742 11.97 5.12 -8.76
N GLU A 743 12.07 5.60 -10.00
CA GLU A 743 12.88 6.77 -10.35
C GLU A 743 12.42 8.04 -9.60
N GLY A 744 13.34 8.69 -8.87
CA GLY A 744 13.01 9.84 -8.01
C GLY A 744 12.64 9.50 -6.56
N THR A 745 12.48 8.22 -6.20
CA THR A 745 12.34 7.82 -4.79
C THR A 745 13.59 7.32 -4.11
N ALA A 746 13.75 7.74 -2.85
CA ALA A 746 14.52 6.97 -1.88
C ALA A 746 13.57 6.03 -1.15
N ASN A 747 13.82 4.74 -1.31
CA ASN A 747 13.18 3.69 -0.55
C ASN A 747 14.17 2.53 -0.42
N GLU A 748 13.79 1.47 0.30
CA GLU A 748 14.67 0.33 0.53
C GLU A 748 15.06 -0.38 -0.78
N CYS A 749 14.11 -0.58 -1.70
CA CYS A 749 14.37 -1.17 -3.01
C CYS A 749 15.42 -0.37 -3.79
N THR A 750 15.28 0.96 -3.87
CA THR A 750 16.25 1.80 -4.60
C THR A 750 17.60 1.88 -3.90
N ALA A 751 17.64 1.80 -2.57
CA ALA A 751 18.88 1.71 -1.83
C ALA A 751 19.63 0.39 -2.15
N VAL A 752 18.95 -0.75 -2.03
CA VAL A 752 19.50 -2.07 -2.34
C VAL A 752 19.96 -2.14 -3.80
N ALA A 753 19.13 -1.66 -4.73
CA ALA A 753 19.48 -1.65 -6.16
C ALA A 753 20.68 -0.75 -6.47
N ARG A 754 20.77 0.45 -5.87
CA ARG A 754 21.92 1.35 -6.01
C ARG A 754 23.21 0.72 -5.49
N ILE A 755 23.16 0.04 -4.34
CA ILE A 755 24.34 -0.62 -3.74
C ILE A 755 24.87 -1.72 -4.67
N PHE A 756 24.01 -2.65 -5.09
CA PHE A 756 24.43 -3.74 -5.98
C PHE A 756 24.89 -3.22 -7.34
N LEU A 757 24.20 -2.23 -7.91
CA LEU A 757 24.59 -1.65 -9.19
C LEU A 757 25.91 -0.88 -9.08
N ALA A 758 26.14 -0.12 -8.01
CA ALA A 758 27.39 0.60 -7.81
C ALA A 758 28.60 -0.35 -7.70
N LEU A 759 28.45 -1.45 -6.96
CA LEU A 759 29.47 -2.50 -6.86
C LEU A 759 29.86 -3.03 -8.24
N TRP A 760 28.85 -3.36 -9.05
CA TRP A 760 29.04 -3.86 -10.41
C TRP A 760 29.70 -2.83 -11.34
N LEU A 761 29.22 -1.58 -11.30
CA LEU A 761 29.73 -0.49 -12.14
C LEU A 761 31.17 -0.13 -11.80
N GLY A 762 31.52 -0.06 -10.51
CA GLY A 762 32.89 0.24 -10.08
C GLY A 762 33.88 -0.83 -10.57
N ARG A 763 33.46 -2.09 -10.58
CA ARG A 763 34.30 -3.22 -11.02
C ARG A 763 34.47 -3.29 -12.54
N THR A 764 33.52 -2.74 -13.29
CA THR A 764 33.57 -2.66 -14.76
C THR A 764 34.17 -1.35 -15.28
N ASP A 765 34.94 -0.66 -14.42
CA ASP A 765 35.64 0.60 -14.72
C ASP A 765 34.69 1.76 -15.11
N ARG A 766 33.44 1.71 -14.63
CA ARG A 766 32.40 2.72 -14.85
C ARG A 766 32.20 3.56 -13.59
N VAL A 767 33.32 4.05 -13.04
CA VAL A 767 33.41 4.69 -11.71
C VAL A 767 32.48 5.91 -11.57
N ALA A 768 32.39 6.75 -12.60
CA ALA A 768 31.49 7.91 -12.59
C ALA A 768 30.01 7.52 -12.47
N GLU A 769 29.58 6.44 -13.15
CA GLU A 769 28.22 5.92 -13.02
C GLU A 769 28.00 5.28 -11.64
N ALA A 770 28.98 4.55 -11.11
CA ALA A 770 28.93 3.97 -9.77
C ALA A 770 28.76 5.06 -8.69
N ARG A 771 29.52 6.16 -8.82
CA ARG A 771 29.44 7.31 -7.92
C ARG A 771 28.05 7.96 -7.97
N ALA A 772 27.45 8.08 -9.16
CA ALA A 772 26.09 8.59 -9.31
C ALA A 772 25.03 7.71 -8.61
N MET A 773 25.30 6.41 -8.40
CA MET A 773 24.43 5.52 -7.64
C MET A 773 24.60 5.68 -6.11
N ILE A 774 25.83 5.91 -5.63
CA ILE A 774 26.14 5.98 -4.20
C ILE A 774 25.88 7.36 -3.59
N VAL A 775 26.19 8.45 -4.30
CA VAL A 775 26.03 9.82 -3.76
C VAL A 775 24.60 10.10 -3.25
N PRO A 776 23.51 9.75 -3.96
CA PRO A 776 22.16 9.95 -3.46
C PRO A 776 21.87 9.21 -2.14
N LEU A 777 22.63 8.16 -1.83
CA LEU A 777 22.50 7.43 -0.57
C LEU A 777 23.03 8.24 0.62
N LEU A 778 23.98 9.17 0.42
CA LEU A 778 24.43 10.07 1.49
C LEU A 778 23.31 10.97 1.98
N ASP A 779 22.47 11.51 1.09
CA ASP A 779 21.32 12.33 1.50
C ASP A 779 20.20 11.46 2.10
N GLN A 780 20.00 10.26 1.54
CA GLN A 780 19.04 9.28 2.04
C GLN A 780 19.37 8.79 3.46
N PHE A 781 20.65 8.50 3.74
CA PHE A 781 21.11 7.98 5.03
C PHE A 781 21.65 9.05 5.98
N GLY A 782 22.20 10.16 5.49
CA GLY A 782 22.69 11.27 6.33
C GLY A 782 21.56 12.05 7.04
N SER A 783 20.34 12.00 6.52
CA SER A 783 19.12 12.49 7.18
C SER A 783 18.48 11.46 8.15
N SER A 784 19.01 10.24 8.19
CA SER A 784 18.52 9.12 9.01
C SER A 784 19.70 8.46 9.72
N SER A 785 20.05 9.01 10.89
CA SER A 785 21.23 8.77 11.75
C SER A 785 21.45 7.33 12.25
N LEU A 786 21.37 6.35 11.36
CA LEU A 786 21.95 5.02 11.53
C LEU A 786 23.41 5.10 11.06
N ALA A 787 24.31 5.39 12.01
CA ALA A 787 25.76 5.50 11.79
C ALA A 787 26.37 4.39 10.92
N ILE A 788 25.77 3.19 10.92
CA ILE A 788 26.18 2.04 10.11
C ILE A 788 26.06 2.31 8.61
N PHE A 789 24.90 2.80 8.14
CA PHE A 789 24.65 2.99 6.72
C PHE A 789 25.48 4.15 6.17
N GLU A 790 25.66 5.20 6.97
CA GLU A 790 26.61 6.27 6.65
C GLU A 790 28.05 5.72 6.53
N GLY A 791 28.49 4.89 7.47
CA GLY A 791 29.80 4.24 7.43
C GLY A 791 29.99 3.39 6.17
N MET A 792 28.99 2.57 5.84
CA MET A 792 28.98 1.76 4.61
C MET A 792 29.12 2.62 3.35
N VAL A 793 28.30 3.68 3.23
CA VAL A 793 28.29 4.58 2.06
C VAL A 793 29.61 5.35 1.95
N LYS A 794 30.16 5.83 3.06
CA LYS A 794 31.48 6.48 3.10
C LYS A 794 32.59 5.51 2.69
N GLY A 795 32.52 4.26 3.14
CA GLY A 795 33.46 3.22 2.71
C GLY A 795 33.38 2.92 1.22
N PHE A 796 32.17 2.92 0.65
CA PHE A 796 31.98 2.83 -0.80
C PHE A 796 32.61 4.00 -1.55
N LEU A 797 32.37 5.22 -1.09
CA LEU A 797 32.97 6.41 -1.69
C LEU A 797 34.49 6.39 -1.57
N ALA A 798 35.04 5.92 -0.44
CA ALA A 798 36.49 5.75 -0.27
C ALA A 798 37.09 4.79 -1.30
N TRP A 799 36.38 3.70 -1.61
CA TRP A 799 36.79 2.77 -2.66
C TRP A 799 36.68 3.39 -4.06
N LEU A 800 35.62 4.14 -4.35
CA LEU A 800 35.49 4.85 -5.64
C LEU A 800 36.54 5.96 -5.82
N ASP A 801 36.86 6.71 -4.75
CA ASP A 801 37.93 7.71 -4.73
C ASP A 801 39.29 7.06 -5.01
N PHE A 802 39.53 5.86 -4.48
CA PHE A 802 40.72 5.07 -4.80
C PHE A 802 40.79 4.68 -6.29
N LEU A 803 39.67 4.24 -6.88
CA LEU A 803 39.60 3.89 -8.30
C LEU A 803 39.85 5.11 -9.20
N ASP A 804 39.36 6.29 -8.82
CA ASP A 804 39.59 7.55 -9.53
C ASP A 804 41.03 8.10 -9.32
N GLY A 805 41.80 7.55 -8.39
CA GLY A 805 43.16 7.97 -8.06
C GLY A 805 43.26 9.12 -7.05
N GLU A 806 42.14 9.53 -6.44
CA GLU A 806 42.05 10.56 -5.42
C GLU A 806 42.39 9.96 -4.03
N LEU A 807 43.67 9.64 -3.83
CA LEU A 807 44.13 8.82 -2.69
C LEU A 807 43.96 9.53 -1.33
N GLU A 808 44.13 10.84 -1.25
CA GLU A 808 43.92 11.60 -0.03
C GLU A 808 42.46 11.56 0.44
N ASP A 809 41.51 11.75 -0.49
CA ASP A 809 40.07 11.70 -0.20
C ASP A 809 39.63 10.28 0.16
N SER A 810 40.17 9.27 -0.56
CA SER A 810 39.97 7.86 -0.24
C SER A 810 40.38 7.53 1.19
N LEU A 811 41.57 7.97 1.62
CA LEU A 811 42.07 7.71 2.98
C LEU A 811 41.24 8.45 4.04
N ALA A 812 40.86 9.70 3.78
CA ALA A 812 40.04 10.49 4.70
C ALA A 812 38.66 9.84 4.93
N ARG A 813 37.94 9.51 3.85
CA ARG A 813 36.64 8.83 3.94
C ARG A 813 36.76 7.42 4.52
N GLY A 814 37.83 6.70 4.20
CA GLY A 814 38.09 5.38 4.75
C GLY A 814 38.21 5.37 6.27
N ARG A 815 38.91 6.37 6.84
CA ARG A 815 38.99 6.56 8.31
C ARG A 815 37.63 6.82 8.92
N GLU A 816 36.86 7.76 8.37
CA GLU A 816 35.50 8.05 8.86
C GLU A 816 34.59 6.81 8.81
N ALA A 817 34.66 6.04 7.72
CA ALA A 817 33.90 4.80 7.57
C ALA A 817 34.30 3.75 8.62
N LEU A 818 35.59 3.60 8.90
CA LEU A 818 36.11 2.68 9.91
C LEU A 818 35.65 3.06 11.32
N ASP A 819 35.66 4.35 11.66
CA ASP A 819 35.20 4.82 12.97
C ASP A 819 33.70 4.54 13.17
N LEU A 820 32.88 4.78 12.14
CA LEU A 820 31.45 4.48 12.16
C LEU A 820 31.17 2.97 12.26
N ALA A 821 31.97 2.14 11.58
CA ALA A 821 31.84 0.68 11.61
C ALA A 821 32.15 0.06 12.99
N ARG A 822 32.82 0.81 13.89
CA ARG A 822 33.11 0.37 15.27
C ARG A 822 31.97 0.64 16.25
N GLY A 823 30.87 1.28 15.82
CA GLY A 823 29.71 1.52 16.67
C GLY A 823 29.00 0.23 17.12
N PRO A 824 28.30 0.22 18.28
CA PRO A 824 27.61 -0.97 18.80
C PRO A 824 26.61 -1.56 17.80
N LEU A 825 25.79 -0.71 17.18
CA LEU A 825 24.82 -1.15 16.17
C LEU A 825 25.53 -1.70 14.91
N ALA A 826 26.62 -1.07 14.47
CA ALA A 826 27.40 -1.51 13.29
C ALA A 826 28.01 -2.90 13.51
N THR A 827 28.63 -3.09 14.68
CA THR A 827 29.19 -4.37 15.11
C THR A 827 28.12 -5.46 15.18
N MET A 828 26.89 -5.10 15.58
CA MET A 828 25.78 -6.04 15.70
C MET A 828 25.13 -6.40 14.34
N VAL A 829 25.00 -5.45 13.41
CA VAL A 829 24.26 -5.64 12.15
C VAL A 829 25.17 -6.02 10.98
N ALA A 830 26.38 -5.49 10.92
CA ALA A 830 27.32 -5.67 9.81
C ALA A 830 28.77 -5.75 10.30
N PRO A 831 29.13 -6.75 11.13
CA PRO A 831 30.46 -6.86 11.76
C PRO A 831 31.62 -6.90 10.75
N GLN A 832 31.38 -7.34 9.51
CA GLN A 832 32.38 -7.42 8.44
C GLN A 832 32.80 -6.06 7.87
N LEU A 833 32.05 -4.97 8.08
CA LEU A 833 32.33 -3.68 7.44
C LEU A 833 33.71 -3.12 7.81
N ALA A 834 34.14 -3.28 9.06
CA ALA A 834 35.46 -2.84 9.50
C ALA A 834 36.58 -3.53 8.70
N SER A 835 36.46 -4.84 8.44
CA SER A 835 37.41 -5.59 7.61
C SER A 835 37.43 -5.07 6.17
N VAL A 836 36.26 -4.81 5.57
CA VAL A 836 36.15 -4.27 4.19
C VAL A 836 36.83 -2.90 4.08
N HIS A 837 36.61 -2.01 5.05
CA HIS A 837 37.23 -0.69 5.05
C HIS A 837 38.75 -0.76 5.23
N LEU A 838 39.25 -1.66 6.08
CA LEU A 838 40.70 -1.88 6.27
C LEU A 838 41.40 -2.32 4.98
N VAL A 839 40.78 -3.16 4.16
CA VAL A 839 41.36 -3.59 2.86
C VAL A 839 41.52 -2.40 1.91
N THR A 840 40.50 -1.54 1.83
CA THR A 840 40.52 -0.34 0.98
C THR A 840 41.60 0.63 1.47
N ILE A 841 41.68 0.87 2.78
CA ILE A 841 42.69 1.75 3.40
C ILE A 841 44.10 1.23 3.16
N ALA A 842 44.33 -0.08 3.33
CA ALA A 842 45.64 -0.71 3.08
C ALA A 842 46.10 -0.50 1.62
N GLN A 843 45.16 -0.64 0.68
CA GLN A 843 45.43 -0.43 -0.74
C GLN A 843 45.78 1.04 -1.02
N THR A 844 44.96 1.98 -0.54
CA THR A 844 45.19 3.42 -0.68
C THR A 844 46.53 3.85 -0.06
N MET A 845 46.86 3.37 1.14
CA MET A 845 48.13 3.67 1.81
C MET A 845 49.34 3.18 1.03
N THR A 846 49.25 1.98 0.43
CA THR A 846 50.35 1.39 -0.36
C THR A 846 50.67 2.24 -1.58
N ARG A 847 49.65 2.74 -2.29
CA ARG A 847 49.85 3.63 -3.45
C ARG A 847 50.34 5.03 -3.05
N MET A 848 49.79 5.59 -1.97
CA MET A 848 50.11 6.96 -1.54
C MET A 848 51.51 7.05 -0.89
N ARG A 849 51.89 6.03 -0.11
CA ARG A 849 53.11 5.99 0.69
C ARG A 849 53.73 4.58 0.66
N PRO A 850 54.47 4.21 -0.40
CA PRO A 850 55.08 2.88 -0.52
C PRO A 850 55.99 2.51 0.66
N GLU A 851 56.59 3.49 1.34
CA GLU A 851 57.38 3.29 2.55
C GLU A 851 56.56 2.75 3.75
N ARG A 852 55.23 2.85 3.68
CA ARG A 852 54.27 2.32 4.66
C ARG A 852 53.69 0.95 4.26
N ALA A 853 54.21 0.29 3.23
CA ALA A 853 53.69 -1.01 2.78
C ALA A 853 53.69 -2.09 3.88
N MET A 854 54.61 -2.01 4.85
CA MET A 854 54.61 -2.90 6.02
C MET A 854 53.38 -2.68 6.93
N ASP A 855 52.96 -1.43 7.10
CA ASP A 855 51.74 -1.10 7.85
C ASP A 855 50.49 -1.55 7.08
N ALA A 856 50.49 -1.41 5.74
CA ALA A 856 49.42 -1.94 4.90
C ALA A 856 49.29 -3.48 4.99
N ALA A 857 50.40 -4.22 4.99
CA ALA A 857 50.39 -5.67 5.22
C ALA A 857 49.81 -6.03 6.60
N ARG A 858 50.13 -5.25 7.64
CA ARG A 858 49.51 -5.42 8.98
C ARG A 858 48.01 -5.15 8.95
N LEU A 859 47.55 -4.14 8.23
CA LEU A 859 46.12 -3.84 8.07
C LEU A 859 45.38 -4.98 7.36
N LEU A 860 45.98 -5.63 6.35
CA LEU A 860 45.41 -6.82 5.72
C LEU A 860 45.31 -8.00 6.69
N GLY A 861 46.34 -8.24 7.50
CA GLY A 861 46.29 -9.25 8.57
C GLY A 861 45.22 -8.93 9.62
N ALA A 862 45.11 -7.67 10.02
CA ALA A 862 44.09 -7.20 10.96
C ALA A 862 42.67 -7.36 10.40
N SER A 863 42.47 -7.08 9.10
CA SER A 863 41.21 -7.26 8.39
C SER A 863 40.76 -8.73 8.40
N ASP A 864 41.65 -9.64 8.00
CA ASP A 864 41.33 -11.08 7.92
C ASP A 864 41.07 -11.68 9.32
N ALA A 865 41.76 -11.20 10.36
CA ALA A 865 41.53 -11.66 11.74
C ALA A 865 40.22 -11.17 12.36
N ARG A 866 39.58 -10.15 11.78
CA ARG A 866 38.32 -9.55 12.27
C ARG A 866 37.09 -10.04 11.51
N LEU A 867 37.28 -10.78 10.41
CA LEU A 867 36.17 -11.39 9.72
C LEU A 867 35.46 -12.39 10.67
N PRO A 868 34.12 -12.41 10.69
CA PRO A 868 33.39 -13.46 11.39
C PRO A 868 33.84 -14.85 10.95
N GLU A 869 33.86 -15.83 11.88
CA GLU A 869 34.43 -17.17 11.66
C GLU A 869 33.85 -17.93 10.44
N GLU A 870 32.59 -17.66 10.09
CA GLU A 870 31.89 -18.24 8.93
C GLU A 870 31.55 -17.20 7.85
N HIS A 871 32.25 -16.05 7.81
CA HIS A 871 32.03 -15.04 6.76
C HIS A 871 32.40 -15.58 5.38
N LEU A 872 31.42 -15.67 4.48
CA LEU A 872 31.66 -15.92 3.07
C LEU A 872 31.85 -14.59 2.36
N ALA A 873 33.09 -14.33 1.96
CA ALA A 873 33.43 -13.17 1.17
C ALA A 873 32.74 -13.24 -0.20
N THR A 874 32.08 -12.14 -0.56
CA THR A 874 31.53 -11.91 -1.91
C THR A 874 32.64 -11.90 -2.97
N SER A 875 32.28 -12.06 -4.26
CA SER A 875 33.26 -11.93 -5.34
C SER A 875 33.93 -10.55 -5.36
N TYR A 876 33.22 -9.53 -4.88
CA TYR A 876 33.75 -8.19 -4.61
C TYR A 876 34.86 -8.18 -3.57
N GLU A 877 34.58 -8.67 -2.35
CA GLU A 877 35.54 -8.66 -1.25
C GLU A 877 36.79 -9.48 -1.59
N CYS A 878 36.63 -10.63 -2.24
CA CYS A 878 37.74 -11.47 -2.68
C CYS A 878 38.67 -10.70 -3.63
N ALA A 879 38.13 -10.06 -4.66
CA ALA A 879 38.97 -9.36 -5.64
C ALA A 879 39.60 -8.08 -5.09
N ALA A 880 38.91 -7.34 -4.22
CA ALA A 880 39.48 -6.18 -3.54
C ALA A 880 40.66 -6.61 -2.65
N ARG A 881 40.50 -7.72 -1.91
CA ARG A 881 41.53 -8.30 -1.05
C ARG A 881 42.74 -8.82 -1.84
N GLU A 882 42.51 -9.50 -2.97
CA GLU A 882 43.55 -9.99 -3.88
C GLU A 882 44.31 -8.83 -4.55
N ALA A 883 43.60 -7.81 -5.04
CA ALA A 883 44.21 -6.63 -5.65
C ALA A 883 45.08 -5.86 -4.64
N SER A 884 44.59 -5.68 -3.41
CA SER A 884 45.33 -5.01 -2.34
C SER A 884 46.60 -5.79 -1.96
N GLU A 885 46.53 -7.13 -1.84
CA GLU A 885 47.72 -7.94 -1.59
C GLU A 885 48.74 -7.89 -2.73
N ALA A 886 48.28 -7.94 -3.98
CA ALA A 886 49.16 -7.84 -5.13
C ALA A 886 49.94 -6.52 -5.14
N GLU A 887 49.29 -5.41 -4.75
CA GLU A 887 49.94 -4.10 -4.64
C GLU A 887 50.98 -4.05 -3.50
N VAL A 888 50.65 -4.60 -2.33
CA VAL A 888 51.59 -4.64 -1.20
C VAL A 888 52.79 -5.54 -1.54
N ARG A 889 52.57 -6.70 -2.15
CA ARG A 889 53.63 -7.62 -2.60
C ARG A 889 54.43 -7.10 -3.79
N ALA A 890 53.95 -6.08 -4.50
CA ALA A 890 54.75 -5.40 -5.51
C ALA A 890 55.84 -4.49 -4.88
N VAL A 891 55.66 -4.10 -3.61
CA VAL A 891 56.60 -3.25 -2.85
C VAL A 891 57.45 -4.06 -1.87
N LEU A 892 56.88 -5.11 -1.25
CA LEU A 892 57.54 -5.97 -0.28
C LEU A 892 57.96 -7.31 -0.88
N ASP A 893 59.05 -7.90 -0.39
CA ASP A 893 59.32 -9.32 -0.62
C ASP A 893 58.37 -10.22 0.20
N ASP A 894 58.25 -11.50 -0.20
CA ASP A 894 57.31 -12.43 0.44
C ASP A 894 57.57 -12.61 1.94
N ALA A 895 58.83 -12.61 2.37
CA ALA A 895 59.19 -12.80 3.78
C ALA A 895 58.91 -11.56 4.65
N ALA A 896 58.97 -10.36 4.07
CA ALA A 896 58.56 -9.12 4.70
C ALA A 896 57.04 -9.04 4.81
N TYR A 897 56.32 -9.37 3.72
CA TYR A 897 54.86 -9.43 3.72
C TYR A 897 54.34 -10.41 4.77
N ASP A 898 54.79 -11.69 4.74
CA ASP A 898 54.26 -12.74 5.61
C ASP A 898 54.47 -12.41 7.10
N ARG A 899 55.59 -11.76 7.44
CA ARG A 899 55.84 -11.26 8.81
C ARG A 899 54.85 -10.19 9.22
N ALA A 900 54.72 -9.13 8.43
CA ALA A 900 53.83 -8.02 8.78
C ALA A 900 52.36 -8.43 8.76
N TYR A 901 51.96 -9.27 7.82
CA TYR A 901 50.63 -9.88 7.81
C TYR A 901 50.36 -10.66 9.10
N THR A 902 51.31 -11.51 9.53
CA THR A 902 51.19 -12.28 10.78
C THR A 902 51.15 -11.38 12.01
N GLU A 903 51.97 -10.32 12.06
CA GLU A 903 51.90 -9.29 13.11
C GLU A 903 50.53 -8.62 13.15
N GLY A 904 49.98 -8.27 11.97
CA GLY A 904 48.68 -7.65 11.80
C GLY A 904 47.52 -8.46 12.38
N ARG A 905 47.57 -9.79 12.21
CA ARG A 905 46.54 -10.70 12.75
C ARG A 905 46.43 -10.66 14.29
N ALA A 906 47.47 -10.20 14.98
CA ALA A 906 47.48 -10.10 16.44
C ALA A 906 47.04 -8.71 16.96
N LEU A 907 46.85 -7.72 16.09
CA LEU A 907 46.51 -6.35 16.51
C LEU A 907 45.06 -6.24 16.99
N SER A 908 44.84 -5.47 18.06
CA SER A 908 43.52 -5.00 18.51
C SER A 908 42.95 -3.91 17.58
N ALA A 909 41.63 -3.66 17.66
CA ALA A 909 40.95 -2.68 16.80
C ALA A 909 41.55 -1.27 16.91
N GLU A 910 42.00 -0.90 18.10
CA GLU A 910 42.68 0.38 18.35
C GLU A 910 44.08 0.41 17.73
N GLU A 911 44.89 -0.64 17.94
CA GLU A 911 46.24 -0.73 17.38
C GLU A 911 46.23 -0.75 15.85
N ALA A 912 45.23 -1.40 15.23
CA ALA A 912 45.05 -1.38 13.78
C ALA A 912 44.66 0.02 13.26
N ALA A 913 43.84 0.77 14.01
CA ALA A 913 43.47 2.13 13.65
C ALA A 913 44.65 3.12 13.79
N ASP A 914 45.53 2.93 14.78
CA ASP A 914 46.73 3.75 15.00
C ASP A 914 47.76 3.66 13.84
N LEU A 915 47.68 2.60 13.02
CA LEU A 915 48.51 2.45 11.82
C LEU A 915 48.06 3.35 10.65
N ILE A 916 46.85 3.91 10.70
CA ILE A 916 46.22 4.62 9.58
C ILE A 916 46.47 6.12 9.69
#